data_AF-A0A959DH92-F1
#
_entry.id   AF-A0A959DH92-F1
#
_cell.length_a   1.000
_cell.length_b   1.000
_cell.length_c   1.000
_cell.angle_alpha   90.00
_cell.angle_beta   90.00
_cell.angle_gamma   90.00
#
_symmetry.space_group_name_H-M   'P 1'
#
loop_
_entity.id
_entity.type
_entity.pdbx_description
1 polymer ?
#
loop_
_entity_poly.entity_id
_entity_poly.type
_entity_poly.pdbx_seq_one_letter_code
_entity_poly.pdbx_strand_id
1 'polypeptide(L)'
;MRLLTITFLLLWSSLMYSQTITLTGKVQDADNGKALAYAHVGIPEKGIGTITGDDGSFTLKVPQAYAQSKLSVSFIGYATYERSLSALQSPVSVRIKAIPTSLQEIVVMDERAVEDIIRRAVRRIPDNYPDYPNSVTGFYRESRTNAVQEYLYMAEGVLDIYKTSYRNTKEGQVGLIQGRKVILSAEEVEQHSGFSSGHMAAHRFDFVKNREDFIDENYFKDYKYWIETVTFYEGKPVYVIGFDKAEGQKGRMKGSVYIDTLSFAFLGAQFEILPEGLRKIDDYPLYAGNWKANRYTVNYRKLDDKWYFSNALREGVYRDGGIYSNEIAITEIQTGRGQPVPYLDRLERGDEFLEITGNYDEDFWNSYNTTPLSAGLKETVVQMRNQEKASEVFDSTFIARLQTRRDSVLRANSDGTEIMGKVTPAMDKPDGFKWRFQSALGLGAHFLETPAANMRAAFLENADGPAILDTESDWDTRSFEPIAHLDLNLFFHPNFFVRGGWSRDLWNSIYRERSLGLGTQLNLSKGRPFFLRAAAQHSHLKYARKIGAADNEFGKFKADKKRFNADRINLYYGSRIHSLKLSLEMALELHPGQEVFIRGGYMLPFARQQHLYLRERRQFFNKKERLPLDGQTLVERNGEPFEGRVTNEQSFFVTVGLVFK
;
A
#
# COMPACT_ATOMS: atom_id res chain seq x y z
N MET A 1 -10.87 -43.48 19.84
CA MET A 1 -12.03 -42.59 19.65
C MET A 1 -12.23 -41.57 20.77
N ARG A 2 -12.06 -41.90 22.07
CA ARG A 2 -12.23 -40.93 23.19
C ARG A 2 -11.28 -39.72 23.17
N LEU A 3 -10.02 -39.88 22.75
CA LEU A 3 -9.10 -38.73 22.61
C LEU A 3 -9.50 -37.78 21.47
N LEU A 4 -9.95 -38.32 20.33
CA LEU A 4 -10.37 -37.52 19.17
C LEU A 4 -11.64 -36.69 19.46
N THR A 5 -12.52 -37.19 20.32
CA THR A 5 -13.73 -36.45 20.77
C THR A 5 -13.38 -35.33 21.74
N ILE A 6 -12.39 -35.52 22.61
CA ILE A 6 -11.91 -34.47 23.54
C ILE A 6 -11.16 -33.36 22.77
N THR A 7 -10.34 -33.71 21.78
CA THR A 7 -9.67 -32.70 20.92
C THR A 7 -10.67 -31.92 20.08
N PHE A 8 -11.73 -32.57 19.59
CA PHE A 8 -12.80 -31.91 18.83
C PHE A 8 -13.65 -30.97 19.71
N LEU A 9 -13.93 -31.35 20.96
CA LEU A 9 -14.62 -30.48 21.94
C LEU A 9 -13.75 -29.30 22.41
N LEU A 10 -12.43 -29.49 22.55
CA LEU A 10 -11.50 -28.39 22.87
C LEU A 10 -11.35 -27.41 21.68
N LEU A 11 -11.39 -27.90 20.44
CA LEU A 11 -11.37 -27.05 19.23
C LEU A 11 -12.70 -26.30 19.00
N TRP A 12 -13.82 -26.83 19.49
CA TRP A 12 -15.11 -26.12 19.46
C TRP A 12 -15.20 -25.02 20.52
N SER A 13 -14.51 -25.16 21.67
CA SER A 13 -14.49 -24.12 22.70
C SER A 13 -13.78 -22.83 22.25
N SER A 14 -12.90 -22.91 21.26
CA SER A 14 -12.23 -21.76 20.64
C SER A 14 -13.08 -21.00 19.61
N LEU A 15 -14.32 -21.44 19.33
CA LEU A 15 -15.26 -20.72 18.45
C LEU A 15 -16.34 -19.94 19.21
N MET A 16 -16.19 -19.77 20.53
CA MET A 16 -16.96 -18.78 21.27
C MET A 16 -16.51 -17.38 20.80
N TYR A 17 -17.21 -16.83 19.79
CA TYR A 17 -17.13 -15.42 19.45
C TYR A 17 -17.18 -14.60 20.74
N SER A 18 -16.19 -13.73 20.94
CA SER A 18 -16.22 -12.75 22.02
C SER A 18 -17.50 -11.94 21.85
N GLN A 19 -18.47 -12.13 22.75
CA GLN A 19 -19.63 -11.26 22.81
C GLN A 19 -19.15 -9.83 23.07
N THR A 20 -19.76 -8.86 22.43
CA THR A 20 -19.39 -7.44 22.55
C THR A 20 -20.57 -6.67 23.10
N ILE A 21 -20.35 -5.91 24.16
CA ILE A 21 -21.34 -4.99 24.72
C ILE A 21 -21.31 -3.71 23.90
N THR A 22 -22.42 -3.39 23.25
CA THR A 22 -22.57 -2.15 22.47
C THR A 22 -23.41 -1.15 23.27
N LEU A 23 -22.80 -0.01 23.58
CA LEU A 23 -23.46 1.14 24.20
C LEU A 23 -23.52 2.29 23.22
N THR A 24 -24.72 2.75 22.91
CA THR A 24 -24.94 4.00 22.17
C THR A 24 -25.44 5.06 23.13
N GLY A 25 -25.22 6.34 22.81
CA GLY A 25 -25.70 7.39 23.69
C GLY A 25 -25.38 8.80 23.23
N LYS A 26 -25.69 9.77 24.09
CA LYS A 26 -25.34 11.18 23.93
C LYS A 26 -24.72 11.75 25.20
N VAL A 27 -23.72 12.61 25.03
CA VAL A 27 -23.12 13.41 26.10
C VAL A 27 -23.54 14.87 25.92
N GLN A 28 -24.10 15.45 26.98
CA GLN A 28 -24.58 16.83 26.98
C GLN A 28 -24.13 17.56 28.25
N ASP A 29 -24.02 18.87 28.12
CA ASP A 29 -23.92 19.79 29.24
C ASP A 29 -25.19 19.68 30.10
N ALA A 30 -25.02 19.49 31.40
CA ALA A 30 -26.12 19.29 32.34
C ALA A 30 -26.99 20.54 32.53
N ASP A 31 -26.42 21.74 32.36
CA ASP A 31 -27.07 23.01 32.68
C ASP A 31 -27.80 23.59 31.45
N ASN A 32 -27.16 23.57 30.27
CA ASN A 32 -27.72 24.16 29.05
C ASN A 32 -28.16 23.14 27.98
N GLY A 33 -27.89 21.85 28.19
CA GLY A 33 -28.29 20.78 27.26
C GLY A 33 -27.51 20.75 25.94
N LYS A 34 -26.48 21.59 25.76
CA LYS A 34 -25.63 21.61 24.58
C LYS A 34 -24.89 20.29 24.44
N ALA A 35 -24.82 19.78 23.21
CA ALA A 35 -24.03 18.61 22.89
C ALA A 35 -22.54 18.86 23.15
N LEU A 36 -21.87 17.89 23.78
CA LEU A 36 -20.43 17.93 24.02
C LEU A 36 -19.74 17.06 22.98
N ALA A 37 -19.19 17.69 21.95
CA ALA A 37 -18.41 17.04 20.90
C ALA A 37 -16.99 16.74 21.39
N TYR A 38 -16.39 15.66 20.87
CA TYR A 38 -15.03 15.21 21.17
C TYR A 38 -14.75 14.87 22.64
N ALA A 39 -15.80 14.61 23.43
CA ALA A 39 -15.67 14.08 24.78
C ALA A 39 -15.17 12.62 24.74
N HIS A 40 -14.28 12.26 25.65
CA HIS A 40 -13.78 10.89 25.77
C HIS A 40 -14.84 10.01 26.43
N VAL A 41 -15.12 8.85 25.83
CA VAL A 41 -16.07 7.86 26.35
C VAL A 41 -15.42 6.49 26.29
N GLY A 42 -15.23 5.82 27.44
CA GLY A 42 -14.55 4.53 27.42
C GLY A 42 -14.25 3.94 28.79
N ILE A 43 -13.24 3.08 28.81
CA ILE A 43 -12.72 2.37 29.98
C ILE A 43 -11.22 2.72 30.05
N PRO A 44 -10.86 3.85 30.68
CA PRO A 44 -9.51 4.38 30.65
C PRO A 44 -8.47 3.34 31.10
N GLU A 45 -8.76 2.56 32.14
CA GLU A 45 -7.85 1.56 32.70
C GLU A 45 -7.57 0.36 31.76
N LYS A 46 -8.33 0.23 30.67
CA LYS A 46 -8.13 -0.79 29.63
C LYS A 46 -7.64 -0.21 28.31
N GLY A 47 -7.50 1.12 28.20
CA GLY A 47 -7.14 1.79 26.95
C GLY A 47 -8.21 1.72 25.87
N ILE A 48 -9.42 1.20 26.17
CA ILE A 48 -10.54 1.04 25.24
C ILE A 48 -11.42 2.28 25.29
N GLY A 49 -11.73 2.87 24.15
CA GLY A 49 -12.64 4.00 24.11
C GLY A 49 -13.04 4.45 22.71
N THR A 50 -13.90 5.48 22.71
CA THR A 50 -14.35 6.23 21.55
C THR A 50 -14.43 7.71 21.94
N ILE A 51 -14.81 8.56 21.00
CA ILE A 51 -15.10 9.97 21.22
C ILE A 51 -16.52 10.30 20.77
N THR A 52 -17.11 11.36 21.33
CA THR A 52 -18.40 11.87 20.83
C THR A 52 -18.22 12.61 19.50
N GLY A 53 -19.21 12.46 18.61
CA GLY A 53 -19.31 13.27 17.40
C GLY A 53 -19.84 14.68 17.67
N ASP A 54 -19.99 15.50 16.62
CA ASP A 54 -20.41 16.91 16.71
C ASP A 54 -21.75 17.13 17.42
N ASP A 55 -22.66 16.15 17.33
CA ASP A 55 -23.99 16.18 17.96
C ASP A 55 -24.00 15.55 19.37
N GLY A 56 -22.82 15.28 19.92
CA GLY A 56 -22.59 14.66 21.23
C GLY A 56 -22.87 13.16 21.26
N SER A 57 -23.22 12.54 20.13
CA SER A 57 -23.49 11.10 20.09
C SER A 57 -22.20 10.26 20.18
N PHE A 58 -22.30 9.06 20.74
CA PHE A 58 -21.22 8.08 20.74
C PHE A 58 -21.73 6.66 20.52
N THR A 59 -20.82 5.80 20.04
CA THR A 59 -20.99 4.34 20.06
C THR A 59 -19.72 3.73 20.65
N LEU A 60 -19.86 3.05 21.78
CA LEU A 60 -18.79 2.33 22.46
C LEU A 60 -19.09 0.83 22.44
N LYS A 61 -18.14 0.06 21.95
CA LYS A 61 -18.13 -1.40 21.86
C LYS A 61 -17.03 -1.92 22.77
N VAL A 62 -17.42 -2.78 23.70
CA VAL A 62 -16.56 -3.30 24.77
C VAL A 62 -16.58 -4.82 24.75
N PRO A 63 -15.43 -5.50 24.76
CA PRO A 63 -15.39 -6.95 24.94
C PRO A 63 -16.10 -7.41 26.22
N GLN A 64 -16.86 -8.51 26.16
CA GLN A 64 -17.60 -9.06 27.31
C GLN A 64 -16.70 -9.33 28.54
N ALA A 65 -15.40 -9.59 28.32
CA ALA A 65 -14.42 -9.73 29.39
C ALA A 65 -14.35 -8.52 30.35
N TYR A 66 -14.77 -7.34 29.89
CA TYR A 66 -14.78 -6.10 30.68
C TYR A 66 -16.19 -5.66 31.11
N ALA A 67 -17.18 -6.56 31.11
CA ALA A 67 -18.56 -6.25 31.50
C ALA A 67 -18.72 -5.64 32.91
N GLN A 68 -17.73 -5.85 33.79
CA GLN A 68 -17.71 -5.34 35.17
C GLN A 68 -16.90 -4.04 35.33
N SER A 69 -16.31 -3.51 34.25
CA SER A 69 -15.63 -2.20 34.28
C SER A 69 -16.61 -1.04 34.41
N LYS A 70 -16.07 0.14 34.72
CA LYS A 70 -16.83 1.40 34.71
C LYS A 70 -16.68 2.10 33.36
N LEU A 71 -17.80 2.59 32.84
CA LEU A 71 -17.79 3.63 31.82
C LEU A 71 -17.32 4.93 32.46
N SER A 72 -16.32 5.57 31.86
CA SER A 72 -15.90 6.92 32.16
C SER A 72 -16.22 7.84 30.98
N VAL A 73 -16.76 9.02 31.27
CA VAL A 73 -16.91 10.12 30.32
C VAL A 73 -16.20 11.35 30.86
N SER A 74 -15.21 11.85 30.12
CA SER A 74 -14.41 13.01 30.51
C SER A 74 -14.31 14.04 29.38
N PHE A 75 -14.36 15.31 29.77
CA PHE A 75 -14.23 16.45 28.86
C PHE A 75 -13.62 17.62 29.63
N ILE A 76 -12.67 18.33 29.02
CA ILE A 76 -11.95 19.43 29.68
C ILE A 76 -12.94 20.54 30.08
N GLY A 77 -12.88 20.99 31.33
CA GLY A 77 -13.80 21.95 31.92
C GLY A 77 -15.09 21.36 32.49
N TYR A 78 -15.23 20.04 32.51
CA TYR A 78 -16.43 19.35 32.99
C TYR A 78 -16.11 18.31 34.06
N ALA A 79 -17.12 18.00 34.88
CA ALA A 79 -17.03 16.93 35.86
C ALA A 79 -17.00 15.56 35.15
N THR A 80 -16.08 14.68 35.57
CA THR A 80 -16.01 13.31 35.07
C THR A 80 -17.24 12.53 35.52
N TYR A 81 -17.84 11.80 34.58
CA TYR A 81 -18.93 10.87 34.86
C TYR A 81 -18.38 9.44 34.90
N GLU A 82 -18.65 8.72 35.97
CA GLU A 82 -18.34 7.29 36.08
C GLU A 82 -19.58 6.47 36.43
N ARG A 83 -19.80 5.36 35.72
CA ARG A 83 -20.87 4.41 36.06
C ARG A 83 -20.51 2.98 35.63
N SER A 84 -20.91 1.99 36.42
CA SER A 84 -20.71 0.57 36.08
C SER A 84 -21.40 0.23 34.75
N LEU A 85 -20.70 -0.48 33.85
CA LEU A 85 -21.25 -0.91 32.56
C LEU A 85 -22.49 -1.81 32.75
N SER A 86 -22.46 -2.68 33.75
CA SER A 86 -23.58 -3.55 34.12
C SER A 86 -24.84 -2.82 34.59
N ALA A 87 -24.73 -1.53 34.95
CA ALA A 87 -25.83 -0.70 35.44
C ALA A 87 -26.38 0.27 34.38
N LEU A 88 -25.89 0.20 33.14
CA LEU A 88 -26.29 1.05 32.03
C LEU A 88 -27.27 0.32 31.10
N GLN A 89 -28.26 1.05 30.60
CA GLN A 89 -29.14 0.60 29.53
C GLN A 89 -28.89 1.49 28.30
N SER A 90 -28.78 0.87 27.13
CA SER A 90 -28.60 1.57 25.86
C SER A 90 -29.97 1.94 25.26
N PRO A 91 -30.17 3.16 24.73
CA PRO A 91 -29.21 4.26 24.63
C PRO A 91 -28.97 4.99 25.97
N VAL A 92 -27.73 5.35 26.25
CA VAL A 92 -27.29 6.06 27.45
C VAL A 92 -27.40 7.58 27.24
N SER A 93 -28.05 8.28 28.16
CA SER A 93 -27.99 9.75 28.23
C SER A 93 -27.04 10.15 29.36
N VAL A 94 -25.92 10.77 28.99
CA VAL A 94 -24.92 11.27 29.92
C VAL A 94 -25.03 12.79 29.98
N ARG A 95 -25.26 13.32 31.18
CA ARG A 95 -25.23 14.76 31.45
C ARG A 95 -24.12 15.06 32.41
N ILE A 96 -23.14 15.85 31.98
CA ILE A 96 -22.00 16.27 32.80
C ILE A 96 -22.06 17.76 33.05
N LYS A 97 -21.78 18.15 34.30
CA LYS A 97 -21.85 19.54 34.73
C LYS A 97 -20.55 20.24 34.38
N ALA A 98 -20.64 21.45 33.81
CA ALA A 98 -19.48 22.31 33.64
C ALA A 98 -18.93 22.63 35.04
N ILE A 99 -17.61 22.51 35.21
CA ILE A 99 -16.96 22.98 36.43
C ILE A 99 -16.76 24.48 36.22
N PRO A 100 -17.42 25.36 36.99
CA PRO A 100 -17.23 26.79 36.84
C PRO A 100 -15.75 27.10 37.02
N THR A 101 -15.13 27.63 35.96
CA THR A 101 -13.80 28.20 36.05
C THR A 101 -13.89 29.33 37.06
N SER A 102 -13.23 29.21 38.20
CA SER A 102 -12.95 30.40 39.00
C SER A 102 -12.10 31.27 38.09
N LEU A 103 -12.68 32.36 37.58
CA LEU A 103 -11.92 33.53 37.19
C LEU A 103 -11.26 34.01 38.48
N GLN A 104 -10.22 33.31 38.93
CA GLN A 104 -9.24 33.92 39.80
C GLN A 104 -8.83 35.17 39.05
N GLU A 105 -8.99 36.32 39.70
CA GLU A 105 -8.45 37.60 39.25
C GLU A 105 -7.12 37.30 38.57
N ILE A 106 -7.04 37.53 37.25
CA ILE A 106 -5.88 37.13 36.44
C ILE A 106 -4.69 37.66 37.21
N VAL A 107 -3.95 36.78 37.88
CA VAL A 107 -2.69 37.18 38.47
C VAL A 107 -1.91 37.57 37.24
N VAL A 108 -1.68 38.87 37.07
CA VAL A 108 -0.91 39.42 35.96
C VAL A 108 0.50 38.91 36.18
N MET A 109 0.74 37.68 35.72
CA MET A 109 2.03 37.04 35.73
C MET A 109 2.84 37.71 34.64
N ASP A 110 4.10 38.00 34.95
CA ASP A 110 5.05 38.44 33.95
C ASP A 110 5.09 37.43 32.79
N GLU A 111 5.21 37.92 31.55
CA GLU A 111 5.20 37.08 30.35
C GLU A 111 6.26 35.96 30.44
N ARG A 112 7.42 36.28 31.02
CA ARG A 112 8.49 35.29 31.27
C ARG A 112 8.08 34.20 32.25
N ALA A 113 7.24 34.53 33.23
CA ALA A 113 6.74 33.54 34.19
C ALA A 113 5.77 32.55 33.52
N VAL A 114 4.98 33.00 32.53
CA VAL A 114 4.10 32.12 31.74
C VAL A 114 4.92 31.27 30.76
N GLU A 115 5.90 31.86 30.06
CA GLU A 115 6.84 31.13 29.21
C GLU A 115 7.57 30.02 30.01
N ASP A 116 7.95 30.30 31.26
CA ASP A 116 8.60 29.32 32.13
C ASP A 116 7.70 28.11 32.44
N ILE A 117 6.37 28.28 32.51
CA ILE A 117 5.43 27.15 32.65
C ILE A 117 5.54 26.22 31.43
N ILE A 118 5.61 26.78 30.22
CA ILE A 118 5.77 26.00 28.98
C ILE A 118 7.14 25.33 28.94
N ARG A 119 8.22 26.06 29.26
CA ARG A 119 9.58 25.49 29.38
C ARG A 119 9.61 24.30 30.34
N ARG A 120 8.98 24.41 31.51
CA ARG A 120 8.87 23.31 32.48
C ARG A 120 8.09 22.14 31.88
N ALA A 121 6.97 22.40 31.22
CA ALA A 121 6.18 21.36 30.56
C ALA A 121 6.98 20.60 29.49
N VAL A 122 7.74 21.33 28.65
CA VAL A 122 8.64 20.73 27.65
C VAL A 122 9.72 19.86 28.31
N ARG A 123 10.35 20.35 29.39
CA ARG A 123 11.35 19.59 30.15
C ARG A 123 10.78 18.35 30.83
N ARG A 124 9.48 18.32 31.13
CA ARG A 124 8.77 17.18 31.72
C ARG A 124 8.25 16.18 30.70
N ILE A 125 8.40 16.42 29.39
CA ILE A 125 7.96 15.45 28.36
C ILE A 125 8.55 14.04 28.57
N PRO A 126 9.86 13.86 28.88
CA PRO A 126 10.41 12.53 29.16
C PRO A 126 9.76 11.83 30.36
N ASP A 127 9.28 12.59 31.36
CA ASP A 127 8.62 12.07 32.56
C ASP A 127 7.16 11.73 32.28
N ASN A 128 6.47 12.56 31.50
CA ASN A 128 5.01 12.49 31.32
C ASN A 128 4.56 11.61 30.14
N TYR A 129 5.42 11.33 29.16
CA TYR A 129 5.06 10.61 27.93
C TYR A 129 5.84 9.29 27.77
N PRO A 130 5.38 8.37 26.91
CA PRO A 130 6.06 7.10 26.66
C PRO A 130 7.49 7.29 26.16
N ASP A 131 8.43 6.67 26.87
CA ASP A 131 9.84 6.63 26.47
C ASP A 131 10.22 5.34 25.73
N TYR A 132 9.24 4.48 25.47
CA TYR A 132 9.34 3.27 24.66
C TYR A 132 8.39 3.37 23.45
N PRO A 133 8.65 2.62 22.37
CA PRO A 133 7.69 2.53 21.27
C PRO A 133 6.46 1.71 21.71
N ASN A 134 5.27 2.11 21.25
CA ASN A 134 4.00 1.47 21.58
C ASN A 134 3.11 1.33 20.33
N SER A 135 2.29 0.29 20.31
CA SER A 135 1.32 0.04 19.23
C SER A 135 -0.05 0.51 19.69
N VAL A 136 -0.74 1.24 18.82
CA VAL A 136 -2.08 1.76 19.07
C VAL A 136 -2.95 1.50 17.85
N THR A 137 -4.24 1.32 18.08
CA THR A 137 -5.22 1.22 17.00
C THR A 137 -6.06 2.48 17.00
N GLY A 138 -6.33 3.02 15.81
CA GLY A 138 -7.06 4.28 15.67
C GLY A 138 -8.10 4.25 14.56
N PHE A 139 -9.25 4.85 14.82
CA PHE A 139 -10.23 5.20 13.80
C PHE A 139 -9.83 6.50 13.11
N TYR A 140 -9.72 6.48 11.79
CA TYR A 140 -9.36 7.61 10.95
C TYR A 140 -10.50 7.93 9.98
N ARG A 141 -10.77 9.22 9.77
CA ARG A 141 -11.72 9.72 8.78
C ARG A 141 -11.13 10.92 8.05
N GLU A 142 -11.27 10.94 6.74
CA GLU A 142 -11.05 12.12 5.92
C GLU A 142 -12.24 12.41 5.02
N SER A 143 -12.43 13.69 4.70
CA SER A 143 -13.46 14.13 3.77
C SER A 143 -13.09 15.45 3.11
N ARG A 144 -13.61 15.68 1.91
CA ARG A 144 -13.53 16.98 1.22
C ARG A 144 -14.93 17.49 0.88
N THR A 145 -15.15 18.78 1.02
CA THR A 145 -16.34 19.49 0.53
C THR A 145 -16.00 20.44 -0.62
N ASN A 146 -17.02 20.85 -1.38
CA ASN A 146 -16.95 22.00 -2.28
C ASN A 146 -17.14 23.33 -1.51
N ALA A 147 -17.16 24.44 -2.25
CA ALA A 147 -17.29 25.80 -1.72
C ALA A 147 -18.63 26.07 -0.99
N VAL A 148 -19.68 25.32 -1.32
CA VAL A 148 -21.00 25.40 -0.65
C VAL A 148 -21.16 24.33 0.44
N GLN A 149 -20.07 23.68 0.83
CA GLN A 149 -19.98 22.68 1.89
C GLN A 149 -20.72 21.37 1.62
N GLU A 150 -20.98 21.05 0.36
CA GLU A 150 -21.44 19.71 -0.03
C GLU A 150 -20.25 18.77 -0.11
N TYR A 151 -20.42 17.55 0.42
CA TYR A 151 -19.35 16.55 0.45
C TYR A 151 -19.06 16.00 -0.96
N LEU A 152 -17.78 15.99 -1.32
CA LEU A 152 -17.26 15.36 -2.54
C LEU A 152 -16.97 13.87 -2.30
N TYR A 153 -16.33 13.58 -1.17
CA TYR A 153 -16.05 12.22 -0.72
C TYR A 153 -15.88 12.16 0.80
N MET A 154 -15.98 10.95 1.33
CA MET A 154 -15.53 10.58 2.66
C MET A 154 -14.81 9.23 2.58
N ALA A 155 -13.65 9.12 3.22
CA ALA A 155 -12.95 7.86 3.43
C ALA A 155 -12.71 7.65 4.93
N GLU A 156 -12.87 6.41 5.37
CA GLU A 156 -12.69 6.01 6.76
C GLU A 156 -11.83 4.75 6.82
N GLY A 157 -11.07 4.60 7.89
CA GLY A 157 -10.35 3.37 8.14
C GLY A 157 -9.97 3.16 9.58
N VAL A 158 -9.64 1.91 9.86
CA VAL A 158 -9.02 1.49 11.10
C VAL A 158 -7.54 1.27 10.83
N LEU A 159 -6.71 1.99 11.55
CA LEU A 159 -5.28 2.03 11.36
C LEU A 159 -4.56 1.27 12.48
N ASP A 160 -3.59 0.44 12.10
CA ASP A 160 -2.57 -0.09 13.00
C ASP A 160 -1.41 0.90 13.05
N ILE A 161 -1.14 1.50 14.22
CA ILE A 161 -0.24 2.63 14.35
C ILE A 161 0.88 2.26 15.32
N TYR A 162 2.11 2.21 14.80
CA TYR A 162 3.31 2.05 15.62
C TYR A 162 3.91 3.43 15.93
N LYS A 163 3.81 3.85 17.19
CA LYS A 163 4.38 5.09 17.71
C LYS A 163 5.80 4.86 18.22
N THR A 164 6.70 5.82 17.98
CA THR A 164 8.06 5.80 18.54
C THR A 164 8.13 6.63 19.84
N SER A 165 9.09 6.30 20.70
CA SER A 165 9.37 7.00 21.97
C SER A 165 9.44 8.54 21.84
N TYR A 166 8.81 9.28 22.76
CA TYR A 166 8.84 10.75 22.81
C TYR A 166 10.23 11.36 23.10
N ARG A 167 11.25 10.52 23.34
CA ARG A 167 12.65 10.93 23.47
C ARG A 167 13.33 11.26 22.13
N ASN A 168 12.68 10.98 21.02
CA ASN A 168 13.15 11.34 19.68
C ASN A 168 11.99 11.84 18.81
N THR A 169 12.32 12.38 17.64
CA THR A 169 11.37 12.95 16.66
C THR A 169 11.14 12.03 15.46
N LYS A 170 11.55 10.76 15.51
CA LYS A 170 11.40 9.84 14.38
C LYS A 170 9.91 9.54 14.16
N GLU A 171 9.41 9.80 12.94
CA GLU A 171 8.03 9.46 12.55
C GLU A 171 7.79 7.94 12.69
N GLY A 172 6.60 7.56 13.16
CA GLY A 172 6.21 6.17 13.33
C GLY A 172 5.76 5.49 12.04
N GLN A 173 5.03 4.39 12.19
CA GLN A 173 4.47 3.63 11.06
C GLN A 173 2.96 3.55 11.18
N VAL A 174 2.29 3.37 10.05
CA VAL A 174 0.84 3.21 9.94
C VAL A 174 0.59 2.05 8.98
N GLY A 175 -0.34 1.18 9.31
CA GLY A 175 -0.92 0.20 8.40
C GLY A 175 -2.44 0.30 8.36
N LEU A 176 -3.06 -0.27 7.33
CA LEU A 176 -4.51 -0.32 7.19
C LEU A 176 -5.03 -1.69 7.67
N ILE A 177 -5.89 -1.70 8.68
CA ILE A 177 -6.62 -2.91 9.10
C ILE A 177 -7.87 -3.07 8.24
N GLN A 178 -8.66 -2.00 8.13
CA GLN A 178 -9.88 -1.99 7.31
C GLN A 178 -10.19 -0.58 6.80
N GLY A 179 -10.71 -0.45 5.58
CA GLY A 179 -11.07 0.82 4.97
C GLY A 179 -12.46 0.79 4.35
N ARG A 180 -13.09 1.96 4.22
CA ARG A 180 -14.32 2.16 3.44
C ARG A 180 -14.35 3.58 2.90
N LYS A 181 -15.02 3.77 1.75
CA LYS A 181 -15.20 5.10 1.16
C LYS A 181 -16.58 5.28 0.58
N VAL A 182 -16.95 6.55 0.45
CA VAL A 182 -18.16 7.03 -0.20
C VAL A 182 -17.73 8.17 -1.12
N ILE A 183 -17.97 8.02 -2.42
CA ILE A 183 -17.67 9.04 -3.44
C ILE A 183 -18.99 9.66 -3.86
N LEU A 184 -19.19 10.94 -3.54
CA LEU A 184 -20.45 11.65 -3.78
C LEU A 184 -20.43 12.45 -5.08
N SER A 185 -19.24 12.87 -5.53
CA SER A 185 -19.05 13.56 -6.81
C SER A 185 -17.77 13.06 -7.49
N ALA A 186 -17.89 12.08 -8.39
CA ALA A 186 -16.75 11.43 -9.02
C ALA A 186 -15.94 12.40 -9.91
N GLU A 187 -16.62 13.26 -10.66
CA GLU A 187 -15.99 14.28 -11.51
C GLU A 187 -15.19 15.30 -10.69
N GLU A 188 -15.77 15.80 -9.58
CA GLU A 188 -15.06 16.73 -8.71
C GLU A 188 -13.92 16.05 -7.96
N VAL A 189 -14.07 14.78 -7.58
CA VAL A 189 -12.98 13.97 -7.00
C VAL A 189 -11.82 13.83 -7.99
N GLU A 190 -12.06 13.53 -9.26
CA GLU A 190 -10.98 13.42 -10.25
C GLU A 190 -10.21 14.75 -10.41
N GLN A 191 -10.89 15.89 -10.28
CA GLN A 191 -10.29 17.21 -10.41
C GLN A 191 -9.67 17.76 -9.11
N HIS A 192 -10.11 17.29 -7.94
CA HIS A 192 -9.80 17.90 -6.64
C HIS A 192 -9.35 16.90 -5.54
N SER A 193 -9.17 15.61 -5.85
CA SER A 193 -8.51 14.63 -4.97
C SER A 193 -6.99 14.61 -5.19
N GLY A 194 -6.24 13.85 -4.38
CA GLY A 194 -4.77 13.92 -4.38
C GLY A 194 -4.13 14.28 -3.04
N PHE A 195 -4.88 14.25 -1.93
CA PHE A 195 -4.28 14.49 -0.62
C PHE A 195 -3.53 13.24 -0.16
N SER A 196 -2.20 13.31 -0.20
CA SER A 196 -1.34 12.26 0.32
C SER A 196 -1.06 12.44 1.81
N SER A 197 -0.66 11.36 2.48
CA SER A 197 -0.27 11.33 3.89
C SER A 197 -1.37 11.55 4.94
N GLY A 198 -2.66 11.65 4.59
CA GLY A 198 -3.74 11.85 5.58
C GLY A 198 -3.72 10.82 6.72
N HIS A 199 -3.49 9.56 6.37
CA HIS A 199 -3.35 8.44 7.30
C HIS A 199 -2.19 8.61 8.33
N MET A 200 -1.25 9.54 8.11
CA MET A 200 -0.17 9.86 9.05
C MET A 200 -0.60 10.84 10.17
N ALA A 201 -1.88 11.23 10.22
CA ALA A 201 -2.43 12.17 11.20
C ALA A 201 -2.03 11.87 12.65
N ALA A 202 -2.05 10.59 13.06
CA ALA A 202 -1.68 10.18 14.41
C ALA A 202 -0.23 10.58 14.78
N HIS A 203 0.69 10.65 13.82
CA HIS A 203 2.07 11.07 14.07
C HIS A 203 2.24 12.58 13.89
N ARG A 204 1.60 13.16 12.88
CA ARG A 204 1.85 14.54 12.46
C ARG A 204 1.09 15.59 13.27
N PHE A 205 -0.08 15.24 13.80
CA PHE A 205 -0.86 16.16 14.62
C PHE A 205 -0.46 16.09 16.10
N ASP A 206 0.47 15.19 16.46
CA ASP A 206 1.01 15.05 17.81
C ASP A 206 2.02 16.16 18.12
N PHE A 207 1.49 17.34 18.51
CA PHE A 207 2.33 18.52 18.68
C PHE A 207 3.42 18.35 19.74
N VAL A 208 3.15 17.53 20.78
CA VAL A 208 4.11 17.24 21.83
C VAL A 208 5.25 16.41 21.26
N LYS A 209 4.95 15.32 20.54
CA LYS A 209 5.96 14.46 19.89
C LYS A 209 6.85 15.25 18.93
N ASN A 210 6.25 16.14 18.15
CA ASN A 210 6.94 16.90 17.11
C ASN A 210 7.66 18.14 17.63
N ARG A 211 7.40 18.56 18.88
CA ARG A 211 7.90 19.83 19.43
C ARG A 211 7.55 20.98 18.47
N GLU A 212 6.26 21.19 18.24
CA GLU A 212 5.82 22.30 17.38
C GLU A 212 6.39 23.63 17.87
N ASP A 213 6.58 24.58 16.95
CA ASP A 213 7.31 25.84 17.21
C ASP A 213 6.91 26.53 18.54
N PHE A 214 5.62 26.55 18.88
CA PHE A 214 5.12 27.20 20.11
C PHE A 214 5.48 26.46 21.41
N ILE A 215 6.08 25.26 21.34
CA ILE A 215 6.65 24.48 22.46
C ILE A 215 8.11 24.07 22.22
N ASP A 216 8.79 24.62 21.20
CA ASP A 216 10.21 24.36 20.94
C ASP A 216 11.06 25.53 21.46
N GLU A 217 12.05 25.20 22.29
CA GLU A 217 12.94 26.17 22.91
C GLU A 217 13.66 27.09 21.89
N ASN A 218 13.88 26.61 20.65
CA ASN A 218 14.50 27.38 19.58
C ASN A 218 13.63 28.54 19.08
N TYR A 219 12.30 28.42 19.23
CA TYR A 219 11.31 29.33 18.67
C TYR A 219 10.55 30.12 19.73
N PHE A 220 10.83 29.96 21.03
CA PHE A 220 10.13 30.72 22.07
C PHE A 220 10.22 32.24 21.93
N LYS A 221 11.34 32.76 21.41
CA LYS A 221 11.45 34.19 21.07
C LYS A 221 10.44 34.67 20.03
N ASP A 222 9.90 33.76 19.22
CA ASP A 222 8.96 34.05 18.13
C ASP A 222 7.50 34.10 18.59
N TYR A 223 7.23 33.78 19.86
CA TYR A 223 5.90 33.69 20.46
C TYR A 223 5.80 34.51 21.74
N LYS A 224 4.57 34.96 22.04
CA LYS A 224 4.16 35.53 23.32
C LYS A 224 3.17 34.61 24.00
N TYR A 225 3.17 34.58 25.34
CA TYR A 225 2.36 33.66 26.13
C TYR A 225 1.60 34.36 27.26
N TRP A 226 0.35 33.95 27.52
CA TRP A 226 -0.45 34.46 28.63
C TRP A 226 -1.38 33.37 29.19
N ILE A 227 -1.76 33.49 30.47
CA ILE A 227 -2.80 32.63 31.05
C ILE A 227 -4.16 33.17 30.61
N GLU A 228 -4.91 32.36 29.86
CA GLU A 228 -6.30 32.69 29.51
C GLU A 228 -7.24 32.42 30.69
N THR A 229 -7.07 31.27 31.32
CA THR A 229 -7.85 30.85 32.49
C THR A 229 -7.22 29.63 33.17
N VAL A 230 -7.78 29.21 34.29
CA VAL A 230 -7.54 27.89 34.91
C VAL A 230 -8.83 27.09 34.86
N THR A 231 -8.74 25.90 34.29
CA THR A 231 -9.85 24.95 34.16
C THR A 231 -9.57 23.67 34.92
N PHE A 232 -10.44 22.67 34.78
CA PHE A 232 -10.29 21.37 35.42
C PHE A 232 -10.39 20.24 34.41
N TYR A 233 -9.61 19.18 34.62
CA TYR A 233 -9.73 17.92 33.91
C TYR A 233 -9.56 16.77 34.91
N GLU A 234 -10.54 15.86 34.97
CA GLU A 234 -10.57 14.75 35.94
C GLU A 234 -10.34 15.21 37.40
N GLY A 235 -10.94 16.35 37.77
CA GLY A 235 -10.84 16.94 39.10
C GLY A 235 -9.51 17.65 39.42
N LYS A 236 -8.58 17.74 38.46
CA LYS A 236 -7.27 18.40 38.64
C LYS A 236 -7.24 19.75 37.93
N PRO A 237 -6.57 20.77 38.51
CA PRO A 237 -6.46 22.07 37.88
C PRO A 237 -5.52 22.06 36.68
N VAL A 238 -5.90 22.77 35.63
CA VAL A 238 -5.24 22.83 34.32
C VAL A 238 -5.07 24.28 33.89
N TYR A 239 -3.85 24.69 33.57
CA TYR A 239 -3.59 25.98 32.93
C TYR A 239 -4.10 25.95 31.49
N VAL A 240 -4.83 26.98 31.08
CA VAL A 240 -5.08 27.29 29.67
C VAL A 240 -4.16 28.44 29.30
N ILE A 241 -3.10 28.14 28.54
CA ILE A 241 -2.10 29.12 28.14
C ILE A 241 -2.33 29.48 26.68
N GLY A 242 -2.70 30.75 26.45
CA GLY A 242 -2.78 31.32 25.12
C GLY A 242 -1.39 31.65 24.57
N PHE A 243 -1.23 31.53 23.27
CA PHE A 243 -0.02 31.90 22.54
C PHE A 243 -0.34 32.54 21.19
N ASP A 244 0.52 33.45 20.76
CA ASP A 244 0.45 34.09 19.44
C ASP A 244 1.85 34.51 19.00
N LYS A 245 2.01 34.86 17.72
CA LYS A 245 3.22 35.43 17.16
C LYS A 245 3.62 36.70 17.93
N ALA A 246 4.88 36.74 18.37
CA ALA A 246 5.46 37.94 18.95
C ALA A 246 5.67 39.03 17.88
N GLU A 247 5.56 40.31 18.27
CA GLU A 247 5.68 41.43 17.35
C GLU A 247 7.05 41.45 16.64
N GLY A 248 7.05 41.57 15.31
CA GLY A 248 8.26 41.57 14.50
C GLY A 248 8.97 40.21 14.35
N GLN A 249 8.41 39.13 14.92
CA GLN A 249 9.01 37.80 14.90
C GLN A 249 8.38 36.86 13.86
N LYS A 250 8.91 35.63 13.75
CA LYS A 250 8.56 34.68 12.68
C LYS A 250 7.58 33.58 13.12
N GLY A 251 6.88 33.76 14.24
CA GLY A 251 5.88 32.82 14.73
C GLY A 251 4.81 32.52 13.66
N ARG A 252 4.42 31.25 13.54
CA ARG A 252 3.55 30.77 12.45
C ARG A 252 2.16 30.34 12.89
N MET A 253 1.89 30.38 14.19
CA MET A 253 0.69 29.84 14.78
C MET A 253 0.17 30.76 15.88
N LYS A 254 -1.10 30.57 16.22
CA LYS A 254 -1.69 31.09 17.45
C LYS A 254 -2.73 30.11 17.97
N GLY A 255 -3.01 30.15 19.27
CA GLY A 255 -3.95 29.23 19.88
C GLY A 255 -3.78 29.14 21.38
N SER A 256 -4.22 28.01 21.94
CA SER A 256 -4.14 27.73 23.37
C SER A 256 -3.66 26.31 23.62
N VAL A 257 -2.90 26.13 24.69
CA VAL A 257 -2.37 24.85 25.18
C VAL A 257 -2.87 24.59 26.60
N TYR A 258 -3.25 23.34 26.87
CA TYR A 258 -3.76 22.89 28.16
C TYR A 258 -2.64 22.15 28.91
N ILE A 259 -2.27 22.62 30.10
CA ILE A 259 -1.15 22.07 30.89
C ILE A 259 -1.62 21.72 32.30
N ASP A 260 -1.40 20.48 32.73
CA ASP A 260 -1.64 20.05 34.11
C ASP A 260 -0.78 20.85 35.08
N THR A 261 -1.40 21.46 36.09
CA THR A 261 -0.70 22.37 37.01
C THR A 261 0.32 21.69 37.93
N LEU A 262 0.23 20.36 38.10
CA LEU A 262 1.09 19.61 39.03
C LEU A 262 2.22 18.88 38.30
N SER A 263 1.88 18.12 37.28
CA SER A 263 2.82 17.32 36.49
C SER A 263 3.43 18.09 35.32
N PHE A 264 2.87 19.24 34.93
CA PHE A 264 3.21 19.97 33.72
C PHE A 264 3.07 19.13 32.44
N ALA A 265 2.16 18.15 32.42
CA ALA A 265 1.83 17.41 31.20
C ALA A 265 0.94 18.26 30.29
N PHE A 266 1.15 18.17 28.98
CA PHE A 266 0.21 18.76 28.00
C PHE A 266 -1.00 17.83 27.83
N LEU A 267 -2.19 18.38 28.10
CA LEU A 267 -3.47 17.69 27.95
C LEU A 267 -4.04 17.84 26.55
N GLY A 268 -3.65 18.90 25.84
CA GLY A 268 -4.11 19.18 24.49
C GLY A 268 -3.69 20.56 24.02
N ALA A 269 -4.06 20.89 22.78
CA ALA A 269 -3.93 22.22 22.20
C ALA A 269 -5.00 22.45 21.14
N GLN A 270 -5.39 23.71 20.97
CA GLN A 270 -6.18 24.19 19.85
C GLN A 270 -5.41 25.32 19.19
N PHE A 271 -5.13 25.22 17.91
CA PHE A 271 -4.31 26.22 17.23
C PHE A 271 -4.65 26.34 15.74
N GLU A 272 -4.35 27.50 15.19
CA GLU A 272 -4.47 27.77 13.76
C GLU A 272 -3.16 28.31 13.17
N ILE A 273 -2.96 28.01 11.89
CA ILE A 273 -1.79 28.49 11.15
C ILE A 273 -2.07 29.90 10.65
N LEU A 274 -1.14 30.82 10.93
CA LEU A 274 -1.21 32.21 10.47
C LEU A 274 -0.99 32.31 8.95
N PRO A 275 -1.53 33.34 8.27
CA PRO A 275 -1.41 33.50 6.82
C PRO A 275 0.02 33.43 6.27
N GLU A 276 1.01 33.91 7.02
CA GLU A 276 2.43 33.86 6.63
C GLU A 276 2.99 32.42 6.71
N GLY A 277 2.50 31.62 7.66
CA GLY A 277 2.84 30.20 7.79
C GLY A 277 2.25 29.36 6.65
N LEU A 278 1.06 29.71 6.15
CA LEU A 278 0.37 29.03 5.04
C LEU A 278 1.09 29.17 3.69
N ARG A 279 2.05 30.08 3.55
CA ARG A 279 2.80 30.30 2.30
C ARG A 279 4.01 29.39 2.13
N LYS A 280 4.37 28.60 3.16
CA LYS A 280 5.55 27.72 3.15
C LYS A 280 5.16 26.30 2.76
N ILE A 281 5.48 25.92 1.52
CA ILE A 281 5.09 24.62 0.94
C ILE A 281 6.02 23.48 1.39
N ASP A 282 7.29 23.76 1.67
CA ASP A 282 8.34 22.72 1.82
C ASP A 282 8.77 22.40 3.27
N ASP A 283 8.30 23.15 4.28
CA ASP A 283 8.94 23.13 5.61
C ASP A 283 8.46 22.01 6.55
N TYR A 284 7.21 21.54 6.45
CA TYR A 284 6.67 20.52 7.35
C TYR A 284 5.22 20.17 6.94
N PRO A 285 4.73 18.93 7.12
CA PRO A 285 3.43 18.51 6.61
C PRO A 285 2.20 19.21 7.23
N LEU A 286 2.36 19.98 8.31
CA LEU A 286 1.27 20.81 8.86
C LEU A 286 0.99 22.06 8.02
N TYR A 287 1.96 22.53 7.22
CA TYR A 287 1.92 23.79 6.46
C TYR A 287 1.84 23.59 4.94
N ALA A 288 2.17 22.39 4.46
CA ALA A 288 2.20 22.08 3.04
C ALA A 288 0.79 22.07 2.44
N GLY A 289 0.59 22.81 1.36
CA GLY A 289 -0.64 22.84 0.57
C GLY A 289 -1.25 24.23 0.42
N ASN A 290 -2.25 24.34 -0.47
CA ASN A 290 -2.83 25.61 -0.88
C ASN A 290 -4.02 26.02 0.01
N TRP A 291 -3.74 26.29 1.29
CA TRP A 291 -4.76 26.57 2.29
C TRP A 291 -5.03 28.08 2.46
N LYS A 292 -6.29 28.43 2.72
CA LYS A 292 -6.76 29.73 3.19
C LYS A 292 -6.81 29.81 4.71
N ALA A 293 -7.12 28.69 5.37
CA ALA A 293 -7.08 28.52 6.82
C ALA A 293 -6.76 27.06 7.14
N ASN A 294 -6.11 26.81 8.28
CA ASN A 294 -5.81 25.44 8.73
C ASN A 294 -5.82 25.42 10.26
N ARG A 295 -6.75 24.67 10.85
CA ARG A 295 -7.02 24.62 12.29
C ARG A 295 -6.85 23.21 12.82
N TYR A 296 -6.36 23.10 14.04
CA TYR A 296 -6.07 21.83 14.71
C TYR A 296 -6.63 21.83 16.12
N THR A 297 -7.23 20.73 16.50
CA THR A 297 -7.59 20.39 17.88
C THR A 297 -6.92 19.06 18.19
N VAL A 298 -6.10 19.00 19.24
CA VAL A 298 -5.31 17.82 19.60
C VAL A 298 -5.49 17.54 21.08
N ASN A 299 -5.81 16.29 21.44
CA ASN A 299 -6.01 15.89 22.83
C ASN A 299 -5.19 14.65 23.21
N TYR A 300 -4.80 14.59 24.48
CA TYR A 300 -4.11 13.46 25.09
C TYR A 300 -4.98 12.84 26.18
N ARG A 301 -4.80 11.54 26.39
CA ARG A 301 -5.44 10.81 27.48
C ARG A 301 -4.38 10.17 28.36
N LYS A 302 -4.65 10.12 29.66
CA LYS A 302 -3.76 9.45 30.61
C LYS A 302 -4.10 7.95 30.64
N LEU A 303 -3.07 7.11 30.60
CA LEU A 303 -3.14 5.67 30.86
C LEU A 303 -1.98 5.32 31.80
N ASP A 304 -2.31 4.75 32.95
CA ASP A 304 -1.41 4.59 34.08
C ASP A 304 -0.76 5.94 34.48
N ASP A 305 0.58 6.02 34.41
CA ASP A 305 1.36 7.22 34.74
C ASP A 305 1.82 8.02 33.53
N LYS A 306 1.39 7.66 32.31
CA LYS A 306 1.83 8.31 31.07
C LYS A 306 0.66 8.90 30.28
N TRP A 307 0.93 9.98 29.56
CA TRP A 307 0.02 10.62 28.63
C TRP A 307 0.26 10.12 27.21
N TYR A 308 -0.82 9.73 26.53
CA TYR A 308 -0.78 9.22 25.17
C TYR A 308 -1.61 10.11 24.27
N PHE A 309 -1.16 10.30 23.03
CA PHE A 309 -1.96 10.93 21.99
C PHE A 309 -3.31 10.22 21.88
N SER A 310 -4.40 10.97 22.01
CA SER A 310 -5.75 10.39 22.07
C SER A 310 -6.52 10.65 20.79
N ASN A 311 -6.60 11.89 20.35
CA ASN A 311 -7.31 12.24 19.13
C ASN A 311 -6.78 13.56 18.57
N ALA A 312 -7.08 13.79 17.29
CA ALA A 312 -6.94 15.09 16.69
C ALA A 312 -7.96 15.31 15.58
N LEU A 313 -8.40 16.55 15.44
CA LEU A 313 -9.16 17.05 14.30
C LEU A 313 -8.32 18.13 13.62
N ARG A 314 -8.26 18.05 12.29
CA ARG A 314 -7.75 19.11 11.44
C ARG A 314 -8.83 19.55 10.48
N GLU A 315 -9.01 20.86 10.35
CA GLU A 315 -9.86 21.48 9.33
C GLU A 315 -9.05 22.45 8.47
N GLY A 316 -8.82 22.08 7.22
CA GLY A 316 -8.17 22.92 6.22
C GLY A 316 -9.20 23.51 5.26
N VAL A 317 -9.22 24.84 5.10
CA VAL A 317 -10.02 25.53 4.09
C VAL A 317 -9.13 25.76 2.87
N TYR A 318 -9.52 25.25 1.71
CA TYR A 318 -8.85 25.51 0.44
C TYR A 318 -9.17 26.91 -0.10
N ARG A 319 -8.38 27.38 -1.07
CA ARG A 319 -8.64 28.67 -1.73
C ARG A 319 -9.94 28.72 -2.53
N ASP A 320 -10.43 27.57 -3.01
CA ASP A 320 -11.73 27.41 -3.66
C ASP A 320 -12.90 27.51 -2.66
N GLY A 321 -12.63 27.54 -1.36
CA GLY A 321 -13.63 27.58 -0.29
C GLY A 321 -14.03 26.20 0.25
N GLY A 322 -13.59 25.11 -0.41
CA GLY A 322 -13.83 23.74 0.05
C GLY A 322 -13.10 23.43 1.36
N ILE A 323 -13.69 22.56 2.17
CA ILE A 323 -13.11 22.14 3.46
C ILE A 323 -12.58 20.73 3.32
N TYR A 324 -11.36 20.52 3.79
CA TYR A 324 -10.78 19.21 4.01
C TYR A 324 -10.67 18.93 5.50
N SER A 325 -11.27 17.83 5.94
CA SER A 325 -11.26 17.41 7.34
C SER A 325 -10.43 16.15 7.51
N ASN A 326 -9.61 16.10 8.56
CA ASN A 326 -8.93 14.88 9.02
C ASN A 326 -9.22 14.65 10.50
N GLU A 327 -9.82 13.53 10.80
CA GLU A 327 -10.15 13.10 12.14
C GLU A 327 -9.39 11.81 12.46
N ILE A 328 -8.68 11.78 13.58
CA ILE A 328 -8.04 10.58 14.11
C ILE A 328 -8.43 10.41 15.57
N ALA A 329 -8.91 9.23 15.94
CA ALA A 329 -9.26 8.87 17.32
C ALA A 329 -8.62 7.52 17.67
N ILE A 330 -7.76 7.51 18.68
CA ILE A 330 -7.14 6.29 19.20
C ILE A 330 -8.17 5.53 20.04
N THR A 331 -8.55 4.35 19.57
CA THR A 331 -9.59 3.49 20.16
C THR A 331 -8.99 2.48 21.13
N GLU A 332 -7.74 2.07 20.90
CA GLU A 332 -7.03 1.09 21.71
C GLU A 332 -5.55 1.46 21.86
N ILE A 333 -5.00 1.31 23.07
CA ILE A 333 -3.57 1.43 23.34
C ILE A 333 -3.10 0.10 23.93
N GLN A 334 -2.16 -0.56 23.26
CA GLN A 334 -1.54 -1.77 23.79
C GLN A 334 -0.47 -1.36 24.81
N THR A 335 -0.63 -1.81 26.06
CA THR A 335 0.34 -1.56 27.13
C THR A 335 1.58 -2.43 26.93
N GLY A 336 2.76 -1.79 26.89
CA GLY A 336 4.04 -2.47 26.65
C GLY A 336 4.75 -2.03 25.38
N ARG A 337 5.87 -2.71 25.06
CA ARG A 337 6.69 -2.35 23.90
C ARG A 337 6.02 -2.81 22.61
N GLY A 338 5.59 -1.84 21.81
CA GLY A 338 4.91 -2.06 20.54
C GLY A 338 5.78 -2.77 19.51
N GLN A 339 5.13 -3.47 18.59
CA GLN A 339 5.78 -4.07 17.43
C GLN A 339 5.60 -3.18 16.21
N PRO A 340 6.63 -3.03 15.36
CA PRO A 340 6.49 -2.29 14.11
C PRO A 340 5.45 -2.96 13.20
N VAL A 341 4.72 -2.15 12.45
CA VAL A 341 3.78 -2.62 11.43
C VAL A 341 4.54 -3.51 10.43
N PRO A 342 4.03 -4.68 10.02
CA PRO A 342 4.69 -5.52 9.02
C PRO A 342 4.92 -4.76 7.72
N TYR A 343 6.07 -4.96 7.07
CA TYR A 343 6.48 -4.12 5.93
C TYR A 343 5.45 -4.05 4.79
N LEU A 344 4.81 -5.17 4.45
CA LEU A 344 3.81 -5.24 3.36
C LEU A 344 2.49 -4.52 3.71
N ASP A 345 2.25 -4.28 4.99
CA ASP A 345 1.02 -3.66 5.48
C ASP A 345 1.24 -2.15 5.78
N ARG A 346 2.46 -1.64 5.59
CA ARG A 346 2.80 -0.23 5.85
C ARG A 346 2.27 0.66 4.74
N LEU A 347 1.61 1.73 5.15
CA LEU A 347 1.29 2.87 4.32
C LEU A 347 2.51 3.80 4.23
N GLU A 348 2.76 4.34 3.05
CA GLU A 348 3.83 5.30 2.80
C GLU A 348 3.34 6.75 2.85
N ARG A 349 4.25 7.70 3.01
CA ARG A 349 3.91 9.12 3.02
C ARG A 349 3.15 9.57 1.75
N GLY A 350 3.56 9.07 0.58
CA GLY A 350 2.99 9.46 -0.71
C GLY A 350 1.62 8.87 -1.00
N ASP A 351 1.17 7.93 -0.18
CA ASP A 351 -0.07 7.21 -0.36
C ASP A 351 -1.30 8.12 -0.17
N GLU A 352 -2.23 8.01 -1.10
CA GLU A 352 -3.54 8.65 -1.06
C GLU A 352 -4.55 7.72 -0.38
N PHE A 353 -5.08 8.15 0.77
CA PHE A 353 -5.92 7.30 1.58
C PHE A 353 -7.24 6.93 0.88
N LEU A 354 -7.78 7.84 0.06
CA LEU A 354 -8.94 7.58 -0.80
C LEU A 354 -8.74 6.41 -1.78
N GLU A 355 -7.51 6.17 -2.22
CA GLU A 355 -7.17 5.04 -3.12
C GLU A 355 -6.90 3.76 -2.34
N ILE A 356 -6.54 3.87 -1.06
CA ILE A 356 -6.17 2.75 -0.19
C ILE A 356 -7.37 2.32 0.62
N THR A 357 -8.31 1.67 -0.07
CA THR A 357 -9.49 1.09 0.56
C THR A 357 -9.46 -0.43 0.38
N GLY A 358 -9.38 -1.14 1.51
CA GLY A 358 -9.44 -2.60 1.55
C GLY A 358 -10.80 -3.15 1.11
N ASN A 359 -10.97 -4.46 1.20
CA ASN A 359 -12.29 -5.06 0.96
C ASN A 359 -13.22 -4.74 2.14
N TYR A 360 -14.36 -4.11 1.88
CA TYR A 360 -15.35 -3.80 2.91
C TYR A 360 -15.79 -5.06 3.66
N ASP A 361 -15.68 -5.03 4.99
CA ASP A 361 -16.14 -6.09 5.91
C ASP A 361 -17.19 -5.52 6.86
N GLU A 362 -18.45 -5.88 6.63
CA GLU A 362 -19.58 -5.40 7.42
C GLU A 362 -19.51 -5.82 8.89
N ASP A 363 -19.09 -7.06 9.16
CA ASP A 363 -19.03 -7.62 10.51
C ASP A 363 -17.94 -6.94 11.34
N PHE A 364 -16.81 -6.62 10.72
CA PHE A 364 -15.77 -5.81 11.33
C PHE A 364 -16.31 -4.43 11.73
N TRP A 365 -16.95 -3.70 10.80
CA TRP A 365 -17.48 -2.36 11.10
C TRP A 365 -18.61 -2.39 12.14
N ASN A 366 -19.39 -3.47 12.17
CA ASN A 366 -20.42 -3.69 13.19
C ASN A 366 -19.83 -3.98 14.58
N SER A 367 -18.59 -4.46 14.68
CA SER A 367 -17.91 -4.78 15.95
C SER A 367 -16.87 -3.77 16.41
N TYR A 368 -16.42 -2.84 15.56
CA TYR A 368 -15.35 -1.89 15.88
C TYR A 368 -15.82 -0.49 16.35
N ASN A 369 -15.06 0.18 17.23
CA ASN A 369 -15.36 1.54 17.72
C ASN A 369 -15.11 2.61 16.65
N THR A 370 -16.14 3.36 16.28
CA THR A 370 -16.06 4.45 15.28
C THR A 370 -16.58 5.75 15.87
N THR A 371 -16.05 6.90 15.44
CA THR A 371 -16.73 8.17 15.71
C THR A 371 -18.03 8.23 14.89
N PRO A 372 -19.17 8.63 15.47
CA PRO A 372 -20.40 8.80 14.70
C PRO A 372 -20.25 9.82 13.55
N LEU A 373 -21.08 9.67 12.51
CA LEU A 373 -21.20 10.67 11.45
C LEU A 373 -21.97 11.88 11.98
N SER A 374 -21.61 13.08 11.51
CA SER A 374 -22.44 14.27 11.72
C SER A 374 -23.81 14.08 11.06
N ALA A 375 -24.85 14.74 11.58
CA ALA A 375 -26.21 14.58 11.08
C ALA A 375 -26.33 14.87 9.57
N GLY A 376 -25.72 15.96 9.11
CA GLY A 376 -25.70 16.33 7.69
C GLY A 376 -25.00 15.27 6.82
N LEU A 377 -23.83 14.78 7.24
CA LEU A 377 -23.11 13.75 6.49
C LEU A 377 -23.86 12.40 6.48
N LYS A 378 -24.52 12.05 7.59
CA LYS A 378 -25.35 10.85 7.68
C LYS A 378 -26.51 10.91 6.68
N GLU A 379 -27.18 12.06 6.57
CA GLU A 379 -28.25 12.27 5.58
C GLU A 379 -27.73 12.15 4.15
N THR A 380 -26.59 12.78 3.84
CA THR A 380 -25.95 12.68 2.51
C THR A 380 -25.58 11.25 2.13
N VAL A 381 -24.96 10.49 3.04
CA VAL A 381 -24.62 9.08 2.81
C VAL A 381 -25.86 8.21 2.60
N VAL A 382 -26.93 8.46 3.36
CA VAL A 382 -28.21 7.74 3.19
C VAL A 382 -28.86 8.09 1.86
N GLN A 383 -28.89 9.37 1.48
CA GLN A 383 -29.40 9.81 0.19
C GLN A 383 -28.63 9.16 -0.96
N MET A 384 -27.30 9.12 -0.90
CA MET A 384 -26.48 8.44 -1.91
C MET A 384 -26.77 6.95 -1.98
N ARG A 385 -26.80 6.23 -0.84
CA ARG A 385 -27.16 4.80 -0.83
C ARG A 385 -28.55 4.55 -1.41
N ASN A 386 -29.48 5.47 -1.18
CA ASN A 386 -30.82 5.42 -1.77
C ASN A 386 -30.79 5.71 -3.27
N GLN A 387 -29.93 6.63 -3.74
CA GLN A 387 -29.72 6.92 -5.16
C GLN A 387 -29.03 5.77 -5.90
N GLU A 388 -28.03 5.11 -5.31
CA GLU A 388 -27.40 3.89 -5.85
C GLU A 388 -28.41 2.75 -5.95
N LYS A 389 -29.20 2.52 -4.89
CA LYS A 389 -30.29 1.54 -4.94
C LYS A 389 -31.37 1.92 -5.95
N ALA A 390 -31.66 3.22 -6.11
CA ALA A 390 -32.62 3.69 -7.11
C ALA A 390 -32.07 3.58 -8.54
N SER A 391 -30.79 3.84 -8.77
CA SER A 391 -30.13 3.67 -10.07
C SER A 391 -30.03 2.19 -10.45
N GLU A 392 -29.83 1.29 -9.48
CA GLU A 392 -30.01 -0.16 -9.67
C GLU A 392 -31.44 -0.49 -10.13
N VAL A 393 -32.47 0.20 -9.60
CA VAL A 393 -33.88 0.00 -10.00
C VAL A 393 -34.16 0.50 -11.43
N PHE A 394 -33.39 1.45 -11.98
CA PHE A 394 -33.53 1.92 -13.36
C PHE A 394 -32.50 1.32 -14.33
N ASP A 395 -31.59 0.45 -13.85
CA ASP A 395 -30.70 -0.33 -14.71
C ASP A 395 -31.53 -1.26 -15.61
N SER A 396 -31.41 -1.06 -16.92
CA SER A 396 -32.08 -1.87 -17.95
C SER A 396 -31.85 -3.39 -17.76
N THR A 397 -30.70 -3.78 -17.24
CA THR A 397 -30.32 -5.18 -16.97
C THR A 397 -31.04 -5.73 -15.74
N PHE A 398 -31.22 -4.90 -14.71
CA PHE A 398 -31.97 -5.23 -13.50
C PHE A 398 -33.49 -5.24 -13.74
N ILE A 399 -34.01 -4.26 -14.50
CA ILE A 399 -35.40 -4.24 -14.96
C ILE A 399 -35.70 -5.45 -15.84
N ALA A 400 -34.80 -5.84 -16.75
CA ALA A 400 -34.96 -7.06 -17.55
C ALA A 400 -34.97 -8.32 -16.68
N ARG A 401 -34.14 -8.38 -15.62
CA ARG A 401 -34.18 -9.49 -14.64
C ARG A 401 -35.46 -9.51 -13.81
N LEU A 402 -35.96 -8.36 -13.37
CA LEU A 402 -37.23 -8.24 -12.64
C LEU A 402 -38.43 -8.59 -13.53
N GLN A 403 -38.44 -8.17 -14.79
CA GLN A 403 -39.45 -8.55 -15.77
C GLN A 403 -39.40 -10.05 -16.06
N THR A 404 -38.21 -10.61 -16.27
CA THR A 404 -38.02 -12.07 -16.44
C THR A 404 -38.51 -12.85 -15.21
N ARG A 405 -38.25 -12.33 -14.00
CA ARG A 405 -38.71 -12.92 -12.74
C ARG A 405 -40.23 -12.80 -12.59
N ARG A 406 -40.82 -11.65 -12.92
CA ARG A 406 -42.28 -11.44 -12.93
C ARG A 406 -42.97 -12.36 -13.93
N ASP A 407 -42.43 -12.48 -15.14
CA ASP A 407 -42.95 -13.33 -16.20
C ASP A 407 -42.78 -14.82 -15.85
N SER A 408 -41.72 -15.19 -15.13
CA SER A 408 -41.55 -16.54 -14.59
C SER A 408 -42.55 -16.88 -13.48
N VAL A 409 -42.93 -15.92 -12.63
CA VAL A 409 -43.95 -16.09 -11.59
C VAL A 409 -45.37 -16.14 -12.19
N LEU A 410 -45.62 -15.35 -13.25
CA LEU A 410 -46.87 -15.40 -14.00
C LEU A 410 -47.02 -16.73 -14.76
N ARG A 411 -45.92 -17.28 -15.32
CA ARG A 411 -45.89 -18.63 -15.92
C ARG A 411 -46.04 -19.75 -14.89
N ALA A 412 -45.45 -19.61 -13.71
CA ALA A 412 -45.60 -20.57 -12.62
C ALA A 412 -47.03 -20.62 -12.04
N ASN A 413 -47.79 -19.53 -12.15
CA ASN A 413 -49.20 -19.50 -11.75
C ASN A 413 -50.15 -19.97 -12.87
N SER A 414 -49.70 -20.08 -14.13
CA SER A 414 -50.52 -20.58 -15.26
C SER A 414 -50.34 -22.08 -15.52
N ASP A 415 -49.17 -22.64 -15.20
CA ASP A 415 -48.92 -24.08 -15.31
C ASP A 415 -48.79 -24.68 -13.91
N GLY A 416 -49.91 -25.16 -13.38
CA GLY A 416 -49.94 -25.94 -12.16
C GLY A 416 -49.23 -27.28 -12.36
N THR A 417 -47.94 -27.35 -12.07
CA THR A 417 -47.26 -28.62 -11.78
C THR A 417 -46.05 -28.39 -10.88
N GLU A 418 -46.07 -28.99 -9.69
CA GLU A 418 -44.94 -29.06 -8.77
C GLU A 418 -43.75 -29.78 -9.41
N ILE A 419 -42.56 -29.18 -9.31
CA ILE A 419 -41.30 -29.93 -9.48
C ILE A 419 -40.40 -29.61 -8.29
N MET A 420 -40.18 -30.64 -7.46
CA MET A 420 -39.13 -30.70 -6.45
C MET A 420 -37.75 -30.58 -7.11
N GLY A 421 -37.06 -29.47 -6.87
CA GLY A 421 -35.65 -29.26 -7.21
C GLY A 421 -34.76 -29.34 -5.97
N LYS A 422 -33.83 -30.31 -5.96
CA LYS A 422 -32.79 -30.49 -4.95
C LYS A 422 -32.01 -29.18 -4.69
N VAL A 423 -32.00 -28.75 -3.43
CA VAL A 423 -31.07 -27.74 -2.92
C VAL A 423 -29.67 -28.34 -2.96
N THR A 424 -28.82 -27.81 -3.84
CA THR A 424 -27.37 -28.00 -3.74
C THR A 424 -26.87 -26.94 -2.76
N PRO A 425 -26.12 -27.29 -1.70
CA PRO A 425 -25.59 -26.28 -0.77
C PRO A 425 -24.66 -25.36 -1.55
N ALA A 426 -24.90 -24.05 -1.48
CA ALA A 426 -23.95 -23.07 -1.98
C ALA A 426 -22.66 -23.23 -1.18
N MET A 427 -21.63 -23.69 -1.86
CA MET A 427 -20.27 -23.80 -1.36
C MET A 427 -19.77 -22.37 -1.08
N ASP A 428 -19.34 -22.11 0.16
CA ASP A 428 -18.68 -20.86 0.55
C ASP A 428 -17.56 -20.55 -0.44
N LYS A 429 -17.58 -19.33 -1.02
CA LYS A 429 -16.51 -18.86 -1.90
C LYS A 429 -15.30 -18.51 -1.03
N PRO A 430 -14.13 -19.13 -1.23
CA PRO A 430 -12.91 -18.65 -0.59
C PRO A 430 -12.51 -17.29 -1.21
N ASP A 431 -11.85 -16.48 -0.40
CA ASP A 431 -11.37 -15.12 -0.70
C ASP A 431 -10.84 -14.95 -2.13
N GLY A 432 -11.24 -13.82 -2.74
CA GLY A 432 -10.97 -13.48 -4.13
C GLY A 432 -9.49 -13.58 -4.50
N PHE A 433 -9.18 -14.56 -5.33
CA PHE A 433 -7.92 -14.74 -6.02
C PHE A 433 -7.56 -13.50 -6.87
N LYS A 434 -6.45 -12.81 -6.56
CA LYS A 434 -5.93 -11.70 -7.38
C LYS A 434 -4.67 -12.12 -8.13
N TRP A 435 -4.73 -12.09 -9.46
CA TRP A 435 -3.56 -12.28 -10.33
C TRP A 435 -2.59 -11.11 -10.15
N ARG A 436 -1.28 -11.39 -10.00
CA ARG A 436 -0.24 -10.36 -9.98
C ARG A 436 0.70 -10.55 -11.16
N PHE A 437 1.01 -9.46 -11.85
CA PHE A 437 1.94 -9.43 -12.97
C PHE A 437 3.29 -8.88 -12.51
N GLN A 438 4.38 -9.30 -13.14
CA GLN A 438 5.70 -8.66 -13.01
C GLN A 438 6.44 -8.78 -14.34
N SER A 439 7.20 -7.76 -14.69
CA SER A 439 8.13 -7.80 -15.83
C SER A 439 9.57 -7.65 -15.34
N ALA A 440 10.50 -8.43 -15.90
CA ALA A 440 11.92 -8.34 -15.56
C ALA A 440 12.74 -8.07 -16.81
N LEU A 441 13.59 -7.05 -16.76
CA LEU A 441 14.49 -6.64 -17.84
C LEU A 441 15.93 -6.72 -17.34
N GLY A 442 16.84 -7.28 -18.14
CA GLY A 442 18.23 -7.30 -17.72
C GLY A 442 19.22 -7.69 -18.81
N LEU A 443 20.48 -7.63 -18.42
CA LEU A 443 21.64 -7.97 -19.23
C LEU A 443 22.40 -9.12 -18.58
N GLY A 444 23.11 -9.89 -19.37
CA GLY A 444 23.94 -10.96 -18.82
C GLY A 444 24.79 -11.64 -19.86
N ALA A 445 25.35 -12.77 -19.45
CA ALA A 445 26.19 -13.61 -20.30
C ALA A 445 25.67 -15.05 -20.24
N HIS A 446 25.54 -15.67 -21.42
CA HIS A 446 25.36 -17.11 -21.55
C HIS A 446 26.69 -17.72 -21.95
N PHE A 447 27.26 -18.54 -21.07
CA PHE A 447 28.55 -19.18 -21.26
C PHE A 447 28.40 -20.40 -22.17
N LEU A 448 28.36 -20.11 -23.47
CA LEU A 448 28.32 -21.05 -24.57
C LEU A 448 29.70 -21.06 -25.21
N GLU A 449 30.56 -21.96 -24.75
CA GLU A 449 31.90 -22.07 -25.30
C GLU A 449 31.85 -22.64 -26.71
N THR A 450 32.55 -21.96 -27.62
CA THR A 450 32.72 -22.32 -29.01
C THR A 450 34.22 -22.27 -29.32
N PRO A 451 34.87 -23.40 -29.63
CA PRO A 451 36.31 -23.47 -29.82
C PRO A 451 36.74 -22.77 -31.12
N ALA A 452 38.00 -22.36 -31.17
CA ALA A 452 38.59 -21.90 -32.42
C ALA A 452 38.59 -23.02 -33.47
N ALA A 453 38.29 -22.65 -34.72
CA ALA A 453 38.31 -23.55 -35.86
C ALA A 453 38.28 -22.75 -37.16
N ASN A 454 38.92 -23.27 -38.19
CA ASN A 454 38.62 -22.84 -39.55
C ASN A 454 37.26 -23.41 -39.95
N MET A 455 36.34 -22.55 -40.39
CA MET A 455 34.99 -22.92 -40.78
C MET A 455 34.72 -22.50 -42.21
N ARG A 456 34.23 -23.43 -43.02
CA ARG A 456 33.73 -23.16 -44.38
C ARG A 456 32.27 -23.57 -44.49
N ALA A 457 31.49 -22.79 -45.21
CA ALA A 457 30.14 -23.16 -45.57
C ALA A 457 29.86 -22.85 -47.03
N ALA A 458 29.33 -23.86 -47.72
CA ALA A 458 28.97 -23.76 -49.12
C ALA A 458 27.53 -24.24 -49.37
N PHE A 459 26.87 -23.61 -50.34
CA PHE A 459 25.62 -24.09 -50.92
C PHE A 459 25.91 -24.55 -52.34
N LEU A 460 25.66 -25.83 -52.63
CA LEU A 460 25.97 -26.46 -53.91
C LEU A 460 24.75 -26.46 -54.83
N GLU A 461 24.98 -26.43 -56.14
CA GLU A 461 23.89 -26.56 -57.12
C GLU A 461 23.16 -27.91 -57.01
N ASN A 462 23.93 -28.98 -56.85
CA ASN A 462 23.52 -30.36 -56.57
C ASN A 462 24.65 -31.03 -55.75
N ALA A 463 24.46 -32.27 -55.27
CA ALA A 463 25.43 -32.96 -54.39
C ALA A 463 26.88 -32.99 -54.88
N ASP A 464 27.08 -33.09 -56.19
CA ASP A 464 28.41 -33.10 -56.81
C ASP A 464 28.67 -31.86 -57.69
N GLY A 465 27.83 -30.82 -57.56
CA GLY A 465 27.88 -29.60 -58.36
C GLY A 465 28.78 -28.51 -57.77
N PRO A 466 29.09 -27.45 -58.54
CA PRO A 466 29.88 -26.32 -58.04
C PRO A 466 29.16 -25.57 -56.91
N ALA A 467 29.93 -24.88 -56.06
CA ALA A 467 29.39 -24.03 -55.01
C ALA A 467 28.78 -22.75 -55.61
N ILE A 468 27.50 -22.51 -55.33
CA ILE A 468 26.77 -21.29 -55.67
C ILE A 468 27.07 -20.17 -54.66
N LEU A 469 27.17 -20.55 -53.38
CA LEU A 469 27.66 -19.68 -52.32
C LEU A 469 28.80 -20.41 -51.64
N ASP A 470 29.91 -19.74 -51.40
CA ASP A 470 31.04 -20.29 -50.66
C ASP A 470 31.66 -19.20 -49.80
N THR A 471 31.97 -19.54 -48.55
CA THR A 471 32.68 -18.65 -47.64
C THR A 471 33.42 -19.45 -46.61
N GLU A 472 34.66 -19.03 -46.34
CA GLU A 472 35.53 -19.62 -45.34
C GLU A 472 36.03 -18.52 -44.40
N SER A 473 36.18 -18.86 -43.12
CA SER A 473 36.64 -17.94 -42.10
C SER A 473 37.20 -18.70 -40.90
N ASP A 474 38.23 -18.14 -40.28
CA ASP A 474 38.70 -18.61 -38.98
C ASP A 474 37.81 -18.06 -37.86
N TRP A 475 37.29 -18.96 -37.03
CA TRP A 475 36.64 -18.62 -35.78
C TRP A 475 37.66 -18.53 -34.66
N ASP A 476 37.64 -17.42 -33.94
CA ASP A 476 38.26 -17.35 -32.61
C ASP A 476 37.43 -18.13 -31.58
N THR A 477 38.11 -18.61 -30.55
CA THR A 477 37.46 -19.15 -29.35
C THR A 477 36.55 -18.09 -28.73
N ARG A 478 35.31 -18.45 -28.43
CA ARG A 478 34.36 -17.58 -27.72
C ARG A 478 33.73 -18.34 -26.57
N SER A 479 33.98 -17.88 -25.35
CA SER A 479 33.55 -18.54 -24.11
C SER A 479 32.17 -18.11 -23.61
N PHE A 480 31.62 -16.98 -24.10
CA PHE A 480 30.29 -16.51 -23.73
C PHE A 480 29.62 -15.64 -24.82
N GLU A 481 28.31 -15.47 -24.71
CA GLU A 481 27.49 -14.55 -25.48
C GLU A 481 26.82 -13.54 -24.56
N PRO A 482 27.01 -12.21 -24.77
CA PRO A 482 26.27 -11.20 -24.04
C PRO A 482 24.83 -11.15 -24.55
N ILE A 483 23.90 -11.17 -23.61
CA ILE A 483 22.47 -11.26 -23.90
C ILE A 483 21.69 -10.16 -23.17
N ALA A 484 20.66 -9.67 -23.83
CA ALA A 484 19.56 -8.94 -23.20
C ALA A 484 18.36 -9.86 -23.07
N HIS A 485 17.63 -9.76 -21.97
CA HIS A 485 16.45 -10.58 -21.71
C HIS A 485 15.29 -9.78 -21.12
N LEU A 486 14.09 -10.28 -21.41
CA LEU A 486 12.81 -9.85 -20.87
C LEU A 486 12.08 -11.09 -20.35
N ASP A 487 11.62 -11.06 -19.11
CA ASP A 487 10.69 -12.06 -18.57
C ASP A 487 9.39 -11.41 -18.14
N LEU A 488 8.30 -12.16 -18.26
CA LEU A 488 6.99 -11.85 -17.73
C LEU A 488 6.58 -12.95 -16.74
N ASN A 489 6.38 -12.58 -15.49
CA ASN A 489 5.91 -13.48 -14.43
C ASN A 489 4.44 -13.21 -14.14
N LEU A 490 3.61 -14.24 -14.23
CA LEU A 490 2.21 -14.20 -13.86
C LEU A 490 1.98 -15.06 -12.62
N PHE A 491 1.70 -14.42 -11.49
CA PHE A 491 1.47 -15.07 -10.21
C PHE A 491 0.02 -15.50 -10.10
N PHE A 492 -0.16 -16.80 -9.89
CA PHE A 492 -1.43 -17.43 -9.57
C PHE A 492 -1.50 -17.86 -8.09
N HIS A 493 -0.47 -17.54 -7.32
CA HIS A 493 -0.40 -17.70 -5.86
C HIS A 493 0.68 -16.76 -5.36
N PRO A 494 0.66 -16.30 -4.09
CA PRO A 494 1.73 -15.46 -3.54
C PRO A 494 3.15 -15.99 -3.78
N ASN A 495 3.29 -17.31 -3.83
CA ASN A 495 4.57 -18.02 -3.96
C ASN A 495 4.76 -18.78 -5.28
N PHE A 496 3.79 -18.79 -6.21
CA PHE A 496 3.90 -19.55 -7.45
C PHE A 496 3.55 -18.69 -8.67
N PHE A 497 4.31 -18.85 -9.74
CA PHE A 497 4.16 -18.07 -10.96
C PHE A 497 4.44 -18.88 -12.23
N VAL A 498 3.85 -18.45 -13.33
CA VAL A 498 4.25 -18.82 -14.70
C VAL A 498 5.24 -17.78 -15.20
N ARG A 499 6.36 -18.20 -15.80
CA ARG A 499 7.38 -17.31 -16.38
C ARG A 499 7.52 -17.53 -17.88
N GLY A 500 7.20 -16.50 -18.66
CA GLY A 500 7.53 -16.41 -20.08
C GLY A 500 8.79 -15.55 -20.28
N GLY A 501 9.79 -16.05 -21.01
CA GLY A 501 11.08 -15.36 -21.17
C GLY A 501 11.53 -15.25 -22.62
N TRP A 502 12.14 -14.13 -22.97
CA TRP A 502 12.72 -13.84 -24.29
C TRP A 502 14.13 -13.30 -24.12
N SER A 503 15.10 -13.86 -24.86
CA SER A 503 16.48 -13.37 -24.84
C SER A 503 17.05 -13.19 -26.25
N ARG A 504 17.93 -12.20 -26.41
CA ARG A 504 18.62 -11.88 -27.67
C ARG A 504 20.08 -11.54 -27.45
N ASP A 505 20.92 -11.78 -28.46
CA ASP A 505 22.32 -11.36 -28.47
C ASP A 505 22.47 -9.83 -28.56
N LEU A 506 23.63 -9.37 -28.10
CA LEU A 506 24.12 -8.00 -28.27
C LEU A 506 25.32 -7.92 -29.23
N TRP A 507 25.65 -9.01 -29.91
CA TRP A 507 26.81 -9.14 -30.81
C TRP A 507 26.41 -9.60 -32.22
N ASN A 508 27.38 -10.01 -33.04
CA ASN A 508 27.16 -10.47 -34.40
C ASN A 508 26.89 -11.98 -34.47
N SER A 509 25.92 -12.44 -33.67
CA SER A 509 25.49 -13.83 -33.60
C SER A 509 24.03 -13.94 -34.08
N ILE A 510 23.50 -15.16 -34.10
CA ILE A 510 22.06 -15.38 -34.05
C ILE A 510 21.79 -16.00 -32.70
N TYR A 511 21.41 -15.21 -31.69
CA TYR A 511 20.94 -15.73 -30.41
C TYR A 511 19.49 -15.30 -30.21
N ARG A 512 18.57 -16.27 -30.20
CA ARG A 512 17.16 -16.00 -29.95
C ARG A 512 16.57 -17.11 -29.10
N GLU A 513 16.27 -16.78 -27.85
CA GLU A 513 15.66 -17.69 -26.90
C GLU A 513 14.18 -17.32 -26.68
N ARG A 514 13.33 -18.34 -26.60
CA ARG A 514 11.99 -18.24 -26.00
C ARG A 514 11.86 -19.32 -24.95
N SER A 515 11.32 -18.98 -23.79
CA SER A 515 11.14 -19.92 -22.69
C SER A 515 9.79 -19.76 -22.02
N LEU A 516 9.23 -20.85 -21.51
CA LEU A 516 7.99 -20.86 -20.74
C LEU A 516 8.10 -21.92 -19.64
N GLY A 517 7.67 -21.58 -18.43
CA GLY A 517 7.72 -22.53 -17.32
C GLY A 517 7.06 -22.04 -16.05
N LEU A 518 7.31 -22.80 -14.99
CA LEU A 518 6.78 -22.55 -13.66
C LEU A 518 7.91 -22.18 -12.71
N GLY A 519 7.60 -21.35 -11.73
CA GLY A 519 8.52 -20.99 -10.67
C GLY A 519 7.85 -20.77 -9.34
N THR A 520 8.67 -20.74 -8.31
CA THR A 520 8.30 -20.43 -6.95
C THR A 520 9.18 -19.32 -6.39
N GLN A 521 8.66 -18.58 -5.42
CA GLN A 521 9.42 -17.58 -4.70
C GLN A 521 9.26 -17.70 -3.19
N LEU A 522 10.32 -17.32 -2.48
CA LEU A 522 10.38 -17.23 -1.03
C LEU A 522 10.92 -15.85 -0.67
N ASN A 523 10.24 -15.12 0.22
CA ASN A 523 10.80 -13.92 0.83
C ASN A 523 11.60 -14.33 2.06
N LEU A 524 12.91 -14.09 2.06
CA LEU A 524 13.81 -14.48 3.16
C LEU A 524 14.02 -13.34 4.16
N SER A 525 13.39 -12.18 3.96
CA SER A 525 13.52 -11.00 4.83
C SER A 525 12.21 -10.66 5.51
N LYS A 526 12.29 -10.29 6.80
CA LYS A 526 11.18 -9.69 7.57
C LYS A 526 11.12 -8.16 7.42
N GLY A 527 12.15 -7.55 6.80
CA GLY A 527 12.26 -6.12 6.54
C GLY A 527 12.07 -5.81 5.06
N ARG A 528 13.05 -5.15 4.44
CA ARG A 528 13.07 -4.90 2.98
C ARG A 528 13.03 -6.25 2.23
N PRO A 529 12.10 -6.46 1.28
CA PRO A 529 11.92 -7.75 0.64
C PRO A 529 13.19 -8.24 -0.05
N PHE A 530 13.55 -9.47 0.27
CA PHE A 530 14.65 -10.18 -0.38
C PHE A 530 14.11 -11.54 -0.83
N PHE A 531 13.85 -11.65 -2.12
CA PHE A 531 13.26 -12.84 -2.72
C PHE A 531 14.32 -13.79 -3.23
N LEU A 532 14.14 -15.08 -2.92
CA LEU A 532 14.78 -16.17 -3.63
C LEU A 532 13.73 -16.81 -4.55
N ARG A 533 13.98 -16.80 -5.86
CA ARG A 533 13.09 -17.44 -6.85
C ARG A 533 13.78 -18.61 -7.53
N ALA A 534 13.08 -19.72 -7.61
CA ALA A 534 13.50 -20.89 -8.37
C ALA A 534 12.52 -21.12 -9.52
N ALA A 535 13.01 -21.41 -10.72
CA ALA A 535 12.15 -21.66 -11.89
C ALA A 535 12.71 -22.79 -12.77
N ALA A 536 11.78 -23.55 -13.35
CA ALA A 536 12.03 -24.57 -14.36
C ALA A 536 11.23 -24.22 -15.61
N GLN A 537 11.92 -24.05 -16.74
CA GLN A 537 11.34 -23.59 -18.00
C GLN A 537 11.74 -24.49 -19.16
N HIS A 538 10.80 -24.76 -20.06
CA HIS A 538 11.14 -25.24 -21.39
C HIS A 538 11.73 -24.08 -22.18
N SER A 539 12.95 -24.22 -22.68
CA SER A 539 13.63 -23.21 -23.49
C SER A 539 13.83 -23.72 -24.91
N HIS A 540 13.53 -22.87 -25.90
CA HIS A 540 13.83 -23.07 -27.30
C HIS A 540 14.79 -21.97 -27.75
N LEU A 541 16.07 -22.35 -27.85
CA LEU A 541 17.18 -21.48 -28.21
C LEU A 541 17.58 -21.71 -29.66
N LYS A 542 17.71 -20.62 -30.42
CA LYS A 542 18.41 -20.60 -31.71
C LYS A 542 19.76 -19.94 -31.49
N TYR A 543 20.83 -20.68 -31.70
CA TYR A 543 22.19 -20.18 -31.59
C TYR A 543 22.98 -20.49 -32.87
N ALA A 544 23.53 -19.47 -33.53
CA ALA A 544 24.45 -19.66 -34.64
C ALA A 544 25.52 -18.57 -34.68
N ARG A 545 26.75 -18.96 -35.01
CA ARG A 545 27.88 -18.05 -35.25
C ARG A 545 28.01 -17.77 -36.74
N LYS A 546 28.37 -16.54 -37.09
CA LYS A 546 28.65 -16.16 -38.47
C LYS A 546 29.91 -16.89 -38.92
N ILE A 547 29.85 -17.56 -40.07
CA ILE A 547 31.04 -18.05 -40.77
C ILE A 547 31.58 -16.86 -41.55
N GLY A 548 30.98 -16.55 -42.69
CA GLY A 548 31.38 -15.38 -43.47
C GLY A 548 30.24 -14.79 -44.28
N ALA A 549 30.60 -14.13 -45.37
CA ALA A 549 29.66 -13.60 -46.33
C ALA A 549 30.11 -14.01 -47.72
N ALA A 550 29.29 -14.83 -48.37
CA ALA A 550 29.52 -15.29 -49.73
C ALA A 550 28.98 -14.25 -50.72
N ASP A 551 29.68 -14.10 -51.84
CA ASP A 551 29.21 -13.28 -52.95
C ASP A 551 28.09 -14.02 -53.69
N ASN A 552 27.03 -13.29 -54.01
CA ASN A 552 25.84 -13.79 -54.71
C ASN A 552 25.91 -13.29 -56.15
N GLU A 553 26.86 -13.82 -56.92
CA GLU A 553 26.95 -13.55 -58.34
C GLU A 553 25.59 -13.92 -58.99
N PHE A 554 25.11 -13.07 -59.89
CA PHE A 554 23.79 -13.13 -60.55
C PHE A 554 22.54 -12.64 -59.79
N GLY A 555 22.60 -12.26 -58.50
CA GLY A 555 21.49 -11.58 -57.77
C GLY A 555 20.12 -12.29 -57.83
N LYS A 556 20.14 -13.59 -58.13
CA LYS A 556 18.97 -14.44 -58.44
C LYS A 556 18.93 -15.71 -57.61
N PHE A 557 19.88 -15.92 -56.70
CA PHE A 557 19.92 -17.08 -55.83
C PHE A 557 18.58 -17.34 -55.15
N LYS A 558 18.14 -18.60 -55.13
CA LYS A 558 16.92 -19.03 -54.45
C LYS A 558 17.27 -20.18 -53.52
N ALA A 559 16.83 -20.06 -52.27
CA ALA A 559 16.84 -21.15 -51.30
C ALA A 559 15.40 -21.36 -50.81
N ASP A 560 14.91 -22.60 -50.81
CA ASP A 560 13.51 -22.93 -50.45
C ASP A 560 12.46 -22.01 -51.12
N LYS A 561 12.61 -21.78 -52.43
CA LYS A 561 11.76 -20.89 -53.24
C LYS A 561 11.84 -19.40 -52.86
N LYS A 562 12.61 -19.00 -51.85
CA LYS A 562 12.85 -17.59 -51.51
C LYS A 562 14.05 -17.04 -52.26
N ARG A 563 13.82 -16.00 -53.05
CA ARG A 563 14.88 -15.31 -53.82
C ARG A 563 15.67 -14.32 -52.97
N PHE A 564 17.00 -14.40 -53.02
CA PHE A 564 17.94 -13.49 -52.35
C PHE A 564 18.53 -12.51 -53.35
N ASN A 565 18.45 -11.21 -53.06
CA ASN A 565 18.73 -10.14 -54.02
C ASN A 565 19.86 -9.19 -53.58
N ALA A 566 20.58 -9.50 -52.51
CA ALA A 566 21.78 -8.74 -52.12
C ALA A 566 23.03 -9.36 -52.74
N ASP A 567 24.01 -8.51 -53.00
CA ASP A 567 25.30 -8.92 -53.60
C ASP A 567 26.11 -9.83 -52.67
N ARG A 568 25.86 -9.76 -51.36
CA ARG A 568 26.49 -10.63 -50.36
C ARG A 568 25.46 -11.22 -49.42
N ILE A 569 25.57 -12.52 -49.17
CA ILE A 569 24.70 -13.26 -48.24
C ILE A 569 25.55 -13.72 -47.06
N ASN A 570 25.12 -13.39 -45.85
CA ASN A 570 25.83 -13.86 -44.65
C ASN A 570 25.41 -15.29 -44.31
N LEU A 571 26.40 -16.16 -44.12
CA LEU A 571 26.19 -17.55 -43.72
C LEU A 571 26.52 -17.69 -42.22
N TYR A 572 25.64 -18.38 -41.49
CA TYR A 572 25.84 -18.71 -40.09
C TYR A 572 25.60 -20.19 -39.90
N TYR A 573 26.37 -20.82 -39.02
CA TYR A 573 26.19 -22.21 -38.66
C TYR A 573 25.89 -22.36 -37.18
N GLY A 574 24.94 -23.23 -36.87
CA GLY A 574 24.61 -23.56 -35.49
C GLY A 574 23.31 -24.33 -35.35
N SER A 575 22.76 -24.31 -34.14
CA SER A 575 21.69 -25.21 -33.74
C SER A 575 20.41 -24.51 -33.29
N ARG A 576 19.32 -25.25 -33.43
CA ARG A 576 18.15 -25.09 -32.57
C ARG A 576 18.27 -26.09 -31.44
N ILE A 577 18.05 -25.62 -30.22
CA ILE A 577 18.24 -26.41 -29.01
C ILE A 577 16.96 -26.28 -28.18
N HIS A 578 16.36 -27.41 -27.83
CA HIS A 578 15.36 -27.48 -26.77
C HIS A 578 16.05 -27.93 -25.49
N SER A 579 15.84 -27.17 -24.42
CA SER A 579 16.48 -27.40 -23.13
C SER A 579 15.49 -27.27 -21.98
N LEU A 580 15.73 -28.02 -20.91
CA LEU A 580 15.21 -27.69 -19.60
C LEU A 580 16.12 -26.62 -18.98
N LYS A 581 15.57 -25.43 -18.77
CA LYS A 581 16.24 -24.29 -18.16
C LYS A 581 15.88 -24.23 -16.68
N LEU A 582 16.87 -24.41 -15.83
CA LEU A 582 16.73 -24.28 -14.38
C LEU A 582 17.40 -22.98 -13.95
N SER A 583 16.75 -22.18 -13.11
CA SER A 583 17.31 -20.92 -12.64
C SER A 583 17.03 -20.64 -11.19
N LEU A 584 18.01 -20.04 -10.52
CA LEU A 584 17.90 -19.47 -9.18
C LEU A 584 18.18 -17.97 -9.25
N GLU A 585 17.30 -17.18 -8.65
CA GLU A 585 17.32 -15.72 -8.68
C GLU A 585 17.27 -15.18 -7.27
N MET A 586 18.18 -14.26 -6.95
CA MET A 586 18.10 -13.43 -5.75
C MET A 586 17.68 -12.04 -6.18
N ALA A 587 16.60 -11.52 -5.59
CA ALA A 587 16.07 -10.21 -5.89
C ALA A 587 15.92 -9.37 -4.61
N LEU A 588 16.48 -8.17 -4.61
CA LEU A 588 16.37 -7.20 -3.54
C LEU A 588 15.48 -6.05 -4.00
N GLU A 589 14.41 -5.77 -3.26
CA GLU A 589 13.55 -4.61 -3.57
C GLU A 589 14.31 -3.32 -3.28
N LEU A 590 14.47 -2.43 -4.27
CA LEU A 590 15.11 -1.13 -4.07
C LEU A 590 14.11 -0.05 -3.66
N HIS A 591 12.96 -0.03 -4.32
CA HIS A 591 11.83 0.84 -4.02
C HIS A 591 10.56 0.00 -4.15
N PRO A 592 9.42 0.39 -3.54
CA PRO A 592 8.16 -0.31 -3.76
C PRO A 592 7.90 -0.49 -5.26
N GLY A 593 7.69 -1.73 -5.69
CA GLY A 593 7.45 -2.06 -7.09
C GLY A 593 8.69 -2.23 -7.98
N GLN A 594 9.91 -1.99 -7.48
CA GLN A 594 11.16 -2.15 -8.23
C GLN A 594 12.19 -3.00 -7.48
N GLU A 595 12.68 -4.07 -8.12
CA GLU A 595 13.70 -4.95 -7.55
C GLU A 595 14.95 -4.99 -8.43
N VAL A 596 16.13 -5.09 -7.83
CA VAL A 596 17.34 -5.54 -8.53
C VAL A 596 17.50 -7.03 -8.32
N PHE A 597 17.78 -7.76 -9.40
CA PHE A 597 18.04 -9.19 -9.30
C PHE A 597 19.40 -9.59 -9.87
N ILE A 598 19.92 -10.68 -9.32
CA ILE A 598 20.96 -11.51 -9.94
C ILE A 598 20.39 -12.91 -10.10
N ARG A 599 20.54 -13.49 -11.29
CA ARG A 599 20.04 -14.81 -11.63
C ARG A 599 21.16 -15.65 -12.22
N GLY A 600 21.39 -16.81 -11.61
CA GLY A 600 22.19 -17.87 -12.19
C GLY A 600 21.29 -18.97 -12.71
N GLY A 601 21.66 -19.60 -13.81
CA GLY A 601 20.93 -20.76 -14.27
C GLY A 601 21.72 -21.65 -15.20
N TYR A 602 21.10 -22.78 -15.51
CA TYR A 602 21.72 -23.89 -16.19
C TYR A 602 20.76 -24.47 -17.22
N MET A 603 21.29 -24.82 -18.39
CA MET A 603 20.52 -25.39 -19.49
C MET A 603 20.90 -26.84 -19.74
N LEU A 604 19.90 -27.71 -19.65
CA LEU A 604 19.98 -29.15 -19.95
C LEU A 604 19.34 -29.41 -21.33
N PRO A 605 20.12 -29.45 -22.42
CA PRO A 605 19.57 -29.72 -23.75
C PRO A 605 19.12 -31.17 -23.88
N PHE A 606 17.97 -31.39 -24.52
CA PHE A 606 17.44 -32.74 -24.78
C PHE A 606 17.03 -32.97 -26.24
N ALA A 607 16.94 -31.91 -27.06
CA ALA A 607 16.78 -32.05 -28.50
C ALA A 607 17.55 -30.96 -29.24
N ARG A 608 18.18 -31.33 -30.36
CA ARG A 608 19.01 -30.42 -31.15
C ARG A 608 18.92 -30.72 -32.63
N GLN A 609 18.97 -29.66 -33.45
CA GLN A 609 19.08 -29.77 -34.90
C GLN A 609 20.03 -28.71 -35.46
N GLN A 610 21.04 -29.14 -36.21
CA GLN A 610 21.99 -28.25 -36.89
C GLN A 610 21.40 -27.71 -38.18
N HIS A 611 21.75 -26.47 -38.50
CA HIS A 611 21.31 -25.81 -39.72
C HIS A 611 22.34 -24.81 -40.19
N LEU A 612 22.34 -24.59 -41.51
CA LEU A 612 22.93 -23.42 -42.12
C LEU A 612 21.88 -22.30 -42.19
N TYR A 613 22.24 -21.09 -41.77
CA TYR A 613 21.37 -19.93 -41.80
C TYR A 613 21.88 -18.90 -42.78
N LEU A 614 21.00 -18.45 -43.66
CA LEU A 614 21.26 -17.40 -44.63
C LEU A 614 20.63 -16.10 -44.14
N ARG A 615 21.38 -15.00 -44.16
CA ARG A 615 20.87 -13.67 -43.84
C ARG A 615 21.30 -12.63 -44.86
N GLU A 616 20.30 -12.14 -45.60
CA GLU A 616 20.40 -10.96 -46.46
C GLU A 616 20.29 -9.69 -45.62
N ARG A 617 21.19 -8.72 -45.82
CA ARG A 617 21.04 -7.37 -45.29
C ARG A 617 21.09 -6.38 -46.45
N ARG A 618 19.93 -5.83 -46.84
CA ARG A 618 19.82 -4.79 -47.88
C ARG A 618 18.96 -3.63 -47.37
N GLN A 619 19.60 -2.51 -47.01
CA GLN A 619 18.94 -1.31 -46.47
C GLN A 619 17.89 -1.67 -45.40
N PHE A 620 16.59 -1.46 -45.67
CA PHE A 620 15.48 -1.74 -44.74
C PHE A 620 14.94 -3.19 -44.79
N PHE A 621 15.33 -3.99 -45.79
CA PHE A 621 14.84 -5.36 -45.98
C PHE A 621 15.85 -6.41 -45.47
N ASN A 622 15.40 -7.24 -44.53
CA ASN A 622 16.16 -8.36 -43.99
C ASN A 622 15.48 -9.68 -44.37
N LYS A 623 16.05 -10.44 -45.31
CA LYS A 623 15.58 -11.80 -45.63
C LYS A 623 16.41 -12.84 -44.88
N LYS A 624 15.74 -13.88 -44.39
CA LYS A 624 16.36 -14.98 -43.64
C LYS A 624 15.82 -16.32 -44.13
N GLU A 625 16.71 -17.26 -44.37
CA GLU A 625 16.37 -18.67 -44.62
C GLU A 625 17.18 -19.56 -43.70
N ARG A 626 16.67 -20.77 -43.49
CA ARG A 626 17.34 -21.82 -42.75
C ARG A 626 17.30 -23.07 -43.59
N LEU A 627 18.47 -23.63 -43.86
CA LEU A 627 18.63 -24.84 -44.63
C LEU A 627 19.04 -25.99 -43.70
N PRO A 628 18.47 -27.19 -43.87
CA PRO A 628 19.02 -28.39 -43.24
C PRO A 628 20.44 -28.64 -43.74
N LEU A 629 21.19 -29.52 -43.08
CA LEU A 629 22.43 -30.07 -43.64
C LEU A 629 22.04 -31.31 -44.43
N ASP A 630 22.15 -31.21 -45.75
CA ASP A 630 21.72 -32.20 -46.73
C ASP A 630 22.62 -32.14 -47.97
N GLY A 631 22.28 -32.91 -49.01
CA GLY A 631 23.08 -32.99 -50.24
C GLY A 631 23.30 -31.68 -51.00
N GLN A 632 22.73 -30.53 -50.61
CA GLN A 632 23.04 -29.23 -51.24
C GLN A 632 23.76 -28.26 -50.29
N THR A 633 24.02 -28.66 -49.05
CA THR A 633 24.60 -27.80 -48.01
C THR A 633 25.82 -28.45 -47.40
N LEU A 634 26.98 -27.85 -47.63
CA LEU A 634 28.26 -28.31 -47.10
C LEU A 634 28.73 -27.37 -46.00
N VAL A 635 29.12 -27.94 -44.86
CA VAL A 635 29.80 -27.22 -43.79
C VAL A 635 31.05 -28.02 -43.44
N GLU A 636 32.20 -27.37 -43.40
CA GLU A 636 33.47 -27.99 -43.06
C GLU A 636 34.05 -27.31 -41.82
N ARG A 637 34.75 -28.10 -41.01
CA ARG A 637 35.53 -27.65 -39.86
C ARG A 637 36.95 -28.17 -40.01
N ASN A 638 37.91 -27.25 -40.10
CA ASN A 638 39.31 -27.54 -40.34
C ASN A 638 39.52 -28.43 -41.60
N GLY A 639 38.75 -28.16 -42.66
CA GLY A 639 38.83 -28.88 -43.94
C GLY A 639 38.04 -30.19 -44.03
N GLU A 640 37.35 -30.61 -42.96
CA GLU A 640 36.58 -31.87 -42.93
C GLU A 640 35.07 -31.61 -42.79
N PRO A 641 34.18 -32.37 -43.46
CA PRO A 641 32.73 -32.24 -43.31
C PRO A 641 32.27 -32.26 -41.85
N PHE A 642 31.42 -31.31 -41.47
CA PHE A 642 31.04 -31.05 -40.09
C PHE A 642 29.52 -30.89 -39.89
N GLU A 643 28.92 -31.90 -39.28
CA GLU A 643 27.53 -31.90 -38.81
C GLU A 643 27.43 -31.79 -37.27
N GLY A 644 28.55 -31.50 -36.63
CA GLY A 644 28.69 -31.48 -35.18
C GLY A 644 28.13 -30.22 -34.52
N ARG A 645 28.29 -30.15 -33.19
CA ARG A 645 27.85 -29.00 -32.40
C ARG A 645 28.88 -27.88 -32.38
N VAL A 646 28.39 -26.65 -32.45
CA VAL A 646 29.21 -25.44 -32.30
C VAL A 646 29.52 -25.16 -30.82
N THR A 647 28.65 -25.58 -29.91
CA THR A 647 28.74 -25.30 -28.46
C THR A 647 28.99 -26.56 -27.65
N ASN A 648 29.48 -26.40 -26.42
CA ASN A 648 29.55 -27.49 -25.44
C ASN A 648 28.15 -28.00 -25.02
N GLU A 649 28.11 -29.15 -24.35
CA GLU A 649 26.90 -29.92 -24.05
C GLU A 649 26.05 -29.33 -22.93
N GLN A 650 26.70 -28.68 -21.97
CA GLN A 650 26.10 -28.10 -20.79
C GLN A 650 26.52 -26.64 -20.69
N SER A 651 25.56 -25.73 -20.49
CA SER A 651 25.85 -24.29 -20.46
C SER A 651 25.16 -23.62 -19.29
N PHE A 652 25.87 -22.66 -18.70
CA PHE A 652 25.38 -21.83 -17.61
C PHE A 652 25.19 -20.40 -18.09
N PHE A 653 24.27 -19.68 -17.46
CA PHE A 653 24.07 -18.25 -17.71
C PHE A 653 24.00 -17.49 -16.41
N VAL A 654 24.41 -16.23 -16.46
CA VAL A 654 24.27 -15.27 -15.37
C VAL A 654 23.66 -14.01 -15.94
N THR A 655 22.59 -13.52 -15.31
CA THR A 655 21.95 -12.26 -15.66
C THR A 655 21.76 -11.38 -14.44
N VAL A 656 21.81 -10.07 -14.66
CA VAL A 656 21.50 -9.04 -13.68
C VAL A 656 20.53 -8.05 -14.29
N GLY A 657 19.62 -7.50 -13.50
CA GLY A 657 18.61 -6.60 -14.05
C GLY A 657 17.65 -6.05 -13.02
N LEU A 658 16.57 -5.48 -13.54
CA LEU A 658 15.48 -4.88 -12.79
C LEU A 658 14.18 -5.66 -12.99
N VAL A 659 13.42 -5.82 -11.92
CA VAL A 659 12.03 -6.30 -11.94
C VAL A 659 11.12 -5.12 -11.65
N PHE A 660 10.06 -4.98 -12.43
CA PHE A 660 8.98 -4.02 -12.28
C PHE A 660 7.69 -4.79 -11.99
N LYS A 661 7.05 -4.47 -10.87
CA LYS A 661 5.81 -5.12 -10.41
C LYS A 661 4.57 -4.44 -10.96
#